data_AF-A0A6A4H5J7-F1
#
_entry.id   AF-A0A6A4H5J7-F1
#
_cell.length_a   1.000
_cell.length_b   1.000
_cell.length_c   1.000
_cell.angle_alpha   90.00
_cell.angle_beta   90.00
_cell.angle_gamma   90.00
#
_symmetry.space_group_name_H-M   'P 1'
#
loop_
_entity.id
_entity.type
_entity.pdbx_description
1 polymer ?
#
loop_
_entity_poly.entity_id
_entity_poly.type
_entity_poly.pdbx_seq_one_letter_code
_entity_poly.pdbx_strand_id
1 'polypeptide(L)'
;MFILPKTTFRDKVAANPSITETELLNSGNVQSEPATENDVTIVGGGIHGLIYSIHARKAHPEANLRISLFEKALRPQWKIGESTLPYFAQWTKSAGMQAEYLLRFFSLHNGLSFFFLDRENSDDYKSFCTNGPPPFIAPGYQLHRSMSELVFTVFAQRLGVNVWHGYAADIQRTILSGEGDTVPIIRQSDKIEAIVAKSPLVVDGTGRFRRYASKAGRIKRFENFNTDAFFGYFEAINEDAIQEELEGFEGGHTSHICFPRDGCISSVSFLGTTPRMENLLDMIHYTEELCKIFGCKIKYIWSIGYACREDTAYPADLASYGSSEGERRFNFITQKYKKLGDVMRHFAHLPDYHGPGTSWYIRKQLSYQSQVVSGPGWVTVGDGVGFTNPLLSPGINAGMASSTFAAELTPASLKSKTEEERAAVWKQYDDYCAAAVPSLNLMNQFLYLNFMHPLIGPRVGFMWTIVIGRDIPNYSLARTAFTVPLKKFPDHATRWLWGSQNIPRAKLMPLNLNEPVPQDIVDDVIKFSDKVKVEVLAAGKYQGFRYEGELRNHGPMLEWDEEKYASQDRFHSQCRICRAWLTCRGDWRKCTACGVVRPLEDCEIVWNVPLTEYELTRFAKISPSPMSVGTVLVNWLNAREMKCECKPMPVENRMTMSIKNGMASLAM
;
A
#
# COMPACT_ATOMS: atom_id res chain seq x y z
N MET A 1 18.06 21.66 14.32
CA MET A 1 19.19 20.76 14.66
C MET A 1 19.55 20.00 13.39
N PHE A 2 20.67 20.31 12.75
CA PHE A 2 21.17 19.53 11.62
C PHE A 2 21.71 18.20 12.17
N ILE A 3 21.15 17.07 11.76
CA ILE A 3 21.69 15.74 12.12
C ILE A 3 22.74 15.40 11.07
N LEU A 4 24.02 15.33 11.47
CA LEU A 4 25.09 14.93 10.55
C LEU A 4 24.93 13.47 10.11
N PRO A 5 25.18 13.16 8.82
CA PRO A 5 25.27 11.79 8.32
C PRO A 5 26.26 10.95 9.12
N LYS A 6 25.82 9.81 9.64
CA LYS A 6 26.65 8.76 10.25
C LYS A 6 26.91 7.68 9.21
N THR A 7 28.10 7.11 9.29
CA THR A 7 28.61 6.03 8.44
C THR A 7 28.58 4.68 9.17
N THR A 8 27.72 4.53 10.19
CA THR A 8 27.78 3.45 11.18
C THR A 8 27.95 2.07 10.55
N PHE A 9 27.19 1.73 9.50
CA PHE A 9 27.27 0.40 8.89
C PHE A 9 28.46 0.28 7.93
N ARG A 10 28.82 1.36 7.21
CA ARG A 10 30.06 1.40 6.43
C ARG A 10 31.31 1.25 7.30
N ASP A 11 31.33 1.88 8.47
CA ASP A 11 32.43 1.78 9.44
C ASP A 11 32.54 0.36 10.00
N LYS A 12 31.41 -0.34 10.22
CA LYS A 12 31.40 -1.76 10.59
C LYS A 12 31.99 -2.64 9.48
N VAL A 13 31.64 -2.41 8.22
CA VAL A 13 32.21 -3.15 7.07
C VAL A 13 33.70 -2.84 6.91
N ALA A 14 34.13 -1.59 7.09
CA ALA A 14 35.53 -1.21 7.05
C ALA A 14 36.35 -1.89 8.18
N ALA A 15 35.77 -1.99 9.39
CA ALA A 15 36.39 -2.64 10.53
C ALA A 15 36.40 -4.18 10.43
N ASN A 16 35.39 -4.78 9.79
CA ASN A 16 35.34 -6.22 9.51
C ASN A 16 34.91 -6.46 8.05
N PRO A 17 35.86 -6.50 7.10
CA PRO A 17 35.56 -6.72 5.68
C PRO A 17 34.91 -8.08 5.37
N SER A 18 34.95 -9.03 6.30
CA SER A 18 34.35 -10.36 6.16
C SER A 18 32.89 -10.43 6.66
N ILE A 19 32.36 -9.36 7.26
CA ILE A 19 30.98 -9.33 7.74
C ILE A 19 30.01 -9.54 6.58
N THR A 20 29.10 -10.50 6.72
CA THR A 20 28.08 -10.77 5.71
C THR A 20 26.96 -9.71 5.76
N GLU A 21 26.20 -9.53 4.68
CA GLU A 21 25.04 -8.62 4.67
C GLU A 21 24.01 -8.99 5.76
N THR A 22 23.85 -10.30 6.02
CA THR A 22 22.94 -10.81 7.05
C THR A 22 23.40 -10.44 8.45
N GLU A 23 24.69 -10.63 8.75
CA GLU A 23 25.27 -10.22 10.04
C GLU A 23 25.19 -8.70 10.22
N LEU A 24 25.45 -7.93 9.15
CA LEU A 24 25.34 -6.48 9.17
C LEU A 24 23.91 -6.03 9.50
N LEU A 25 22.90 -6.62 8.85
CA LEU A 25 21.47 -6.37 9.13
C LEU A 25 21.09 -6.71 10.57
N ASN A 26 21.49 -7.89 11.03
CA ASN A 26 21.19 -8.38 12.37
C ASN A 26 21.93 -7.57 13.45
N SER A 27 23.06 -6.93 13.11
CA SER A 27 23.79 -6.02 14.02
C SER A 27 23.04 -4.72 14.34
N GLY A 28 21.89 -4.49 13.70
CA GLY A 28 20.95 -3.42 14.05
C GLY A 28 20.00 -3.78 15.19
N ASN A 29 19.95 -5.05 15.62
CA ASN A 29 19.16 -5.49 16.77
C ASN A 29 19.74 -4.93 18.08
N VAL A 30 18.87 -4.83 19.09
CA VAL A 30 19.31 -4.46 20.45
C VAL A 30 20.12 -5.59 21.08
N GLN A 31 19.78 -6.84 20.74
CA GLN A 31 20.52 -8.04 21.17
C GLN A 31 21.53 -8.46 20.11
N SER A 32 22.70 -8.94 20.55
CA SER A 32 23.74 -9.47 19.67
C SER A 32 23.45 -10.89 19.17
N GLU A 33 22.64 -11.65 19.91
CA GLU A 33 22.22 -13.01 19.57
C GLU A 33 20.73 -13.22 19.81
N PRO A 34 20.08 -14.19 19.12
CA PRO A 34 18.68 -14.53 19.37
C PRO A 34 18.42 -14.95 20.82
N ALA A 35 17.41 -14.36 21.45
CA ALA A 35 16.99 -14.74 22.80
C ALA A 35 16.05 -15.95 22.79
N THR A 36 16.29 -16.88 23.71
CA THR A 36 15.41 -18.04 23.98
C THR A 36 14.04 -17.59 24.47
N GLU A 37 13.95 -16.67 25.42
CA GLU A 37 12.68 -16.27 26.05
C GLU A 37 12.15 -14.96 25.45
N ASN A 38 10.94 -15.00 24.89
CA ASN A 38 10.25 -13.86 24.31
C ASN A 38 8.80 -13.80 24.80
N ASP A 39 8.16 -12.63 24.73
CA ASP A 39 6.71 -12.55 24.95
C ASP A 39 5.97 -12.89 23.66
N VAL A 40 6.57 -12.52 22.50
CA VAL A 40 6.06 -12.85 21.17
C VAL A 40 7.18 -13.30 20.25
N THR A 41 7.00 -14.48 19.63
CA THR A 41 7.85 -14.96 18.53
C THR A 41 7.10 -14.80 17.20
N ILE A 42 7.69 -14.10 16.24
CA ILE A 42 7.09 -13.90 14.92
C ILE A 42 7.88 -14.69 13.88
N VAL A 43 7.18 -15.47 13.07
CA VAL A 43 7.79 -16.28 12.00
C VAL A 43 7.43 -15.69 10.64
N GLY A 44 8.41 -15.08 9.97
CA GLY A 44 8.28 -14.42 8.68
C GLY A 44 8.40 -12.88 8.77
N GLY A 45 9.41 -12.34 8.10
CA GLY A 45 9.73 -10.91 7.97
C GLY A 45 9.15 -10.28 6.72
N GLY A 46 7.98 -10.74 6.27
CA GLY A 46 7.19 -10.02 5.27
C GLY A 46 6.58 -8.74 5.84
N ILE A 47 6.03 -7.89 4.97
CA ILE A 47 5.43 -6.60 5.37
C ILE A 47 4.43 -6.73 6.53
N HIS A 48 3.61 -7.79 6.58
CA HIS A 48 2.62 -7.99 7.64
C HIS A 48 3.22 -8.36 8.99
N GLY A 49 4.27 -9.20 9.02
CA GLY A 49 5.00 -9.50 10.26
C GLY A 49 5.69 -8.26 10.83
N LEU A 50 6.24 -7.41 9.96
CA LEU A 50 6.83 -6.13 10.34
C LEU A 50 5.78 -5.09 10.78
N ILE A 51 4.64 -4.99 10.08
CA ILE A 51 3.51 -4.14 10.50
C ILE A 51 3.03 -4.54 11.90
N TYR A 52 2.81 -5.83 12.13
CA TYR A 52 2.43 -6.35 13.45
C TYR A 52 3.47 -5.94 14.51
N SER A 53 4.76 -6.18 14.23
CA SER A 53 5.87 -5.89 15.16
C SER A 53 5.90 -4.41 15.55
N ILE A 54 5.85 -3.53 14.55
CA ILE A 54 5.88 -2.07 14.73
C ILE A 54 4.65 -1.61 15.50
N HIS A 55 3.47 -2.12 15.12
CA HIS A 55 2.22 -1.71 15.75
C HIS A 55 2.15 -2.17 17.21
N ALA A 56 2.50 -3.42 17.52
CA ALA A 56 2.50 -3.94 18.88
C ALA A 56 3.41 -3.13 19.81
N ARG A 57 4.61 -2.77 19.35
CA ARG A 57 5.56 -1.95 20.13
C ARG A 57 5.11 -0.50 20.30
N LYS A 58 4.60 0.13 19.25
CA LYS A 58 4.23 1.56 19.28
C LYS A 58 2.86 1.83 19.88
N ALA A 59 1.89 0.94 19.65
CA ALA A 59 0.55 1.09 20.18
C ALA A 59 0.53 0.79 21.69
N HIS A 60 1.32 -0.18 22.17
CA HIS A 60 1.33 -0.56 23.60
C HIS A 60 2.73 -0.48 24.22
N PRO A 61 3.36 0.71 24.29
CA PRO A 61 4.67 0.87 24.93
C PRO A 61 4.64 0.41 26.40
N GLU A 62 3.51 0.59 27.09
CA GLU A 62 3.30 0.17 28.48
C GLU A 62 3.37 -1.35 28.70
N ALA A 63 3.12 -2.15 27.67
CA ALA A 63 3.19 -3.60 27.76
C ALA A 63 4.63 -4.12 27.74
N ASN A 64 5.59 -3.28 27.34
CA ASN A 64 7.02 -3.57 27.27
C ASN A 64 7.37 -4.95 26.65
N LEU A 65 6.64 -5.32 25.59
CA LEU A 65 6.73 -6.64 24.96
C LEU A 65 8.14 -6.91 24.40
N ARG A 66 8.71 -8.06 24.76
CA ARG A 66 9.91 -8.65 24.15
C ARG A 66 9.49 -9.40 22.88
N ILE A 67 9.80 -8.82 21.73
CA ILE A 67 9.41 -9.36 20.42
C ILE A 67 10.66 -9.75 19.64
N SER A 68 10.69 -11.00 19.16
CA SER A 68 11.68 -11.48 18.21
C SER A 68 11.00 -11.96 16.93
N LEU A 69 11.43 -11.43 15.79
CA LEU A 69 10.99 -11.81 14.46
C LEU A 69 12.10 -12.62 13.77
N PHE A 70 11.75 -13.77 13.20
CA PHE A 70 12.68 -14.63 12.46
C PHE A 70 12.29 -14.69 10.98
N GLU A 71 13.19 -14.24 10.11
CA GLU A 71 13.06 -14.30 8.65
C GLU A 71 14.09 -15.28 8.07
N LYS A 72 13.59 -16.26 7.33
CA LYS A 72 14.43 -17.29 6.70
C LYS A 72 15.42 -16.69 5.70
N ALA A 73 14.99 -15.72 4.91
CA ALA A 73 15.86 -15.11 3.92
C ALA A 73 17.01 -14.34 4.58
N LEU A 74 18.18 -14.41 3.95
CA LEU A 74 19.41 -13.74 4.39
C LEU A 74 19.30 -12.20 4.40
N ARG A 75 18.37 -11.66 3.61
CA ARG A 75 18.05 -10.22 3.49
C ARG A 75 16.63 -10.07 2.94
N PRO A 76 15.98 -8.90 3.09
CA PRO A 76 14.68 -8.62 2.47
C PRO A 76 14.66 -8.97 0.98
N GLN A 77 13.85 -9.97 0.62
CA GLN A 77 13.72 -10.45 -0.75
C GLN A 77 12.64 -9.68 -1.52
N TRP A 78 12.75 -9.71 -2.83
CA TRP A 78 11.69 -9.30 -3.74
C TRP A 78 10.36 -10.01 -3.43
N LYS A 79 9.26 -9.27 -3.53
CA LYS A 79 7.88 -9.76 -3.45
C LYS A 79 6.99 -8.93 -4.37
N ILE A 80 6.00 -9.55 -5.00
CA ILE A 80 4.93 -8.84 -5.72
C ILE A 80 3.97 -8.16 -4.74
N GLY A 81 3.29 -7.11 -5.21
CA GLY A 81 2.36 -6.28 -4.44
C GLY A 81 3.04 -4.97 -4.05
N GLU A 82 3.18 -4.07 -5.02
CA GLU A 82 3.86 -2.78 -4.87
C GLU A 82 2.90 -1.62 -4.52
N SER A 83 1.63 -1.70 -4.92
CA SER A 83 0.68 -0.59 -4.74
C SER A 83 0.09 -0.50 -3.34
N THR A 84 0.17 0.71 -2.74
CA THR A 84 -0.48 1.04 -1.47
C THR A 84 -1.47 2.18 -1.62
N LEU A 85 -2.39 2.26 -0.67
CA LEU A 85 -3.50 3.20 -0.68
C LEU A 85 -3.33 4.25 0.43
N PRO A 86 -4.16 5.31 0.42
CA PRO A 86 -4.16 6.30 1.49
C PRO A 86 -4.28 5.67 2.89
N TYR A 87 -4.95 4.54 3.01
CA TYR A 87 -5.08 3.78 4.27
C TYR A 87 -3.72 3.37 4.88
N PHE A 88 -2.80 2.88 4.04
CA PHE A 88 -1.45 2.55 4.45
C PHE A 88 -0.65 3.81 4.82
N ALA A 89 -0.81 4.90 4.06
CA ALA A 89 -0.18 6.18 4.37
C ALA A 89 -0.66 6.76 5.72
N GLN A 90 -1.93 6.54 6.06
CA GLN A 90 -2.49 6.92 7.35
C GLN A 90 -1.82 6.14 8.48
N TRP A 91 -1.66 4.83 8.34
CA TRP A 91 -0.95 4.01 9.31
C TRP A 91 0.50 4.45 9.48
N THR A 92 1.24 4.67 8.38
CA THR A 92 2.64 5.08 8.47
C THR A 92 2.76 6.41 9.20
N LYS A 93 1.90 7.39 8.86
CA LYS A 93 1.83 8.68 9.54
C LYS A 93 1.55 8.53 11.04
N SER A 94 0.53 7.73 11.41
CA SER A 94 0.17 7.45 12.80
C SER A 94 1.25 6.69 13.57
N ALA A 95 2.03 5.84 12.89
CA ALA A 95 3.20 5.16 13.43
C ALA A 95 4.42 6.09 13.54
N GLY A 96 4.33 7.34 13.06
CA GLY A 96 5.41 8.33 13.10
C GLY A 96 6.41 8.23 11.95
N MET A 97 6.07 7.52 10.87
CA MET A 97 6.83 7.48 9.62
C MET A 97 6.26 8.51 8.65
N GLN A 98 6.90 9.68 8.62
CA GLN A 98 6.42 10.83 7.83
C GLN A 98 6.74 10.71 6.34
N ALA A 99 5.89 11.31 5.52
CA ALA A 99 5.95 11.20 4.06
C ALA A 99 7.23 11.78 3.46
N GLU A 100 7.79 12.85 4.03
CA GLU A 100 9.03 13.47 3.55
C GLU A 100 10.23 12.52 3.54
N TYR A 101 10.20 11.50 4.41
CA TYR A 101 11.21 10.44 4.46
C TYR A 101 10.82 9.27 3.56
N LEU A 102 9.56 8.81 3.62
CA LEU A 102 9.12 7.64 2.87
C LEU A 102 9.20 7.85 1.35
N LEU A 103 8.91 9.06 0.84
CA LEU A 103 9.04 9.43 -0.57
C LEU A 103 10.49 9.50 -1.08
N ARG A 104 11.49 9.23 -0.23
CA ARG A 104 12.90 9.05 -0.63
C ARG A 104 13.22 7.60 -0.97
N PHE A 105 12.42 6.66 -0.47
CA PHE A 105 12.59 5.22 -0.69
C PHE A 105 11.52 4.65 -1.63
N PHE A 106 10.34 5.26 -1.64
CA PHE A 106 9.17 4.82 -2.39
C PHE A 106 8.75 5.88 -3.40
N SER A 107 8.16 5.44 -4.52
CA SER A 107 7.56 6.38 -5.47
C SER A 107 6.23 6.90 -4.93
N LEU A 108 5.81 8.06 -5.43
CA LEU A 108 4.47 8.58 -5.19
C LEU A 108 3.40 7.66 -5.78
N HIS A 109 2.32 7.43 -5.02
CA HIS A 109 1.05 6.95 -5.52
C HIS A 109 -0.01 8.06 -5.34
N ASN A 110 -0.52 8.60 -6.44
CA ASN A 110 -1.48 9.70 -6.43
C ASN A 110 -2.93 9.29 -6.77
N GLY A 111 -3.26 8.01 -6.72
CA GLY A 111 -4.63 7.54 -6.91
C GLY A 111 -4.73 6.36 -7.86
N LEU A 112 -5.92 6.12 -8.38
CA LEU A 112 -6.23 4.96 -9.20
C LEU A 112 -6.84 5.41 -10.53
N SER A 113 -6.30 4.89 -11.63
CA SER A 113 -6.89 5.08 -12.96
C SER A 113 -7.34 3.73 -13.52
N PHE A 114 -8.49 3.72 -14.17
CA PHE A 114 -9.09 2.55 -14.79
C PHE A 114 -9.52 2.91 -16.20
N PHE A 115 -9.22 2.02 -17.14
CA PHE A 115 -9.60 2.12 -18.54
C PHE A 115 -10.36 0.84 -18.89
N PHE A 116 -11.62 0.97 -19.28
CA PHE A 116 -12.52 -0.16 -19.56
C PHE A 116 -12.63 -0.31 -21.07
N LEU A 117 -11.99 -1.35 -21.60
CA LEU A 117 -12.00 -1.62 -23.04
C LEU A 117 -13.39 -2.07 -23.47
N ASP A 118 -13.81 -1.60 -24.64
CA ASP A 118 -14.98 -2.10 -25.33
C ASP A 118 -14.67 -3.47 -25.96
N ARG A 119 -15.63 -4.39 -25.92
CA ARG A 119 -15.49 -5.74 -26.46
C ARG A 119 -15.68 -5.74 -27.98
N GLU A 120 -16.64 -4.97 -28.47
CA GLU A 120 -17.06 -4.89 -29.86
C GLU A 120 -16.21 -3.89 -30.64
N ASN A 121 -15.76 -2.82 -29.99
CA ASN A 121 -14.98 -1.75 -30.59
C ASN A 121 -13.54 -1.72 -30.04
N SER A 122 -12.61 -2.37 -30.72
CA SER A 122 -11.24 -2.59 -30.19
C SER A 122 -10.40 -1.34 -29.90
N ASP A 123 -10.82 -0.18 -30.41
CA ASP A 123 -10.18 1.12 -30.18
C ASP A 123 -10.89 1.96 -29.10
N ASP A 124 -12.14 1.65 -28.74
CA ASP A 124 -12.91 2.41 -27.77
C ASP A 124 -12.67 1.92 -26.34
N TYR A 125 -12.73 2.85 -25.40
CA TYR A 125 -12.68 2.60 -23.99
C TYR A 125 -13.36 3.75 -23.23
N LYS A 126 -13.78 3.49 -22.00
CA LYS A 126 -14.16 4.55 -21.05
C LYS A 126 -13.19 4.56 -19.89
N SER A 127 -13.04 5.71 -19.24
CA SER A 127 -12.10 5.83 -18.12
C SER A 127 -12.80 6.18 -16.81
N PHE A 128 -12.17 5.81 -15.71
CA PHE A 128 -12.48 6.28 -14.37
C PHE A 128 -11.16 6.59 -13.69
N CYS A 129 -11.00 7.82 -13.21
CA CYS A 129 -9.83 8.19 -12.43
C CYS A 129 -10.27 8.83 -11.12
N THR A 130 -9.57 8.46 -10.06
CA THR A 130 -9.73 9.04 -8.74
C THR A 130 -8.38 9.42 -8.15
N ASN A 131 -8.29 10.66 -7.68
CA ASN A 131 -7.10 11.14 -6.98
C ASN A 131 -6.94 10.49 -5.60
N GLY A 132 -5.69 10.44 -5.14
CA GLY A 132 -5.35 10.32 -3.74
C GLY A 132 -5.74 11.58 -2.95
N PRO A 133 -5.58 11.58 -1.62
CA PRO A 133 -5.79 12.78 -0.83
C PRO A 133 -4.74 13.85 -1.20
N PRO A 134 -5.00 15.13 -0.89
CA PRO A 134 -4.02 16.19 -1.08
C PRO A 134 -2.66 15.85 -0.44
N PRO A 135 -1.51 16.17 -1.08
CA PRO A 135 -0.22 15.66 -0.63
C PRO A 135 0.26 16.19 0.72
N PHE A 136 -0.20 17.38 1.14
CA PHE A 136 0.10 17.92 2.47
C PHE A 136 -0.65 17.17 3.58
N ILE A 137 -1.68 16.40 3.23
CA ILE A 137 -2.48 15.60 4.14
C ILE A 137 -1.84 14.21 4.32
N ALA A 138 -1.68 13.46 3.22
CA ALA A 138 -0.96 12.17 3.19
C ALA A 138 -0.75 11.64 1.76
N PRO A 139 0.45 11.75 1.16
CA PRO A 139 0.70 11.15 -0.15
C PRO A 139 0.70 9.62 -0.06
N GLY A 140 0.26 8.94 -1.11
CA GLY A 140 0.37 7.48 -1.23
C GLY A 140 1.76 7.03 -1.67
N TYR A 141 2.03 5.72 -1.57
CA TYR A 141 3.32 5.14 -1.92
C TYR A 141 3.20 3.94 -2.88
N GLN A 142 4.10 3.86 -3.85
CA GLN A 142 4.40 2.65 -4.62
C GLN A 142 5.70 2.05 -4.06
N LEU A 143 5.62 0.83 -3.53
CA LEU A 143 6.68 0.18 -2.77
C LEU A 143 7.56 -0.70 -3.66
N HIS A 144 8.87 -0.50 -3.59
CA HIS A 144 9.81 -1.57 -3.91
C HIS A 144 9.90 -2.53 -2.71
N ARG A 145 9.39 -3.77 -2.83
CA ARG A 145 9.14 -4.60 -1.64
C ARG A 145 10.36 -5.03 -0.83
N SER A 146 11.53 -5.24 -1.44
CA SER A 146 12.73 -5.45 -0.63
C SER A 146 13.13 -4.20 0.16
N MET A 147 12.84 -3.00 -0.38
CA MET A 147 13.12 -1.73 0.30
C MET A 147 12.12 -1.48 1.42
N SER A 148 10.82 -1.74 1.21
CA SER A 148 9.83 -1.55 2.28
C SER A 148 10.11 -2.45 3.48
N GLU A 149 10.39 -3.72 3.25
CA GLU A 149 10.74 -4.65 4.32
C GLU A 149 12.06 -4.26 5.00
N LEU A 150 13.03 -3.70 4.27
CA LEU A 150 14.27 -3.18 4.86
C LEU A 150 14.01 -1.94 5.74
N VAL A 151 13.29 -0.95 5.24
CA VAL A 151 12.91 0.27 5.99
C VAL A 151 12.15 -0.11 7.26
N PHE A 152 11.22 -1.06 7.17
CA PHE A 152 10.43 -1.52 8.31
C PHE A 152 11.23 -2.40 9.27
N THR A 153 12.20 -3.18 8.79
CA THR A 153 13.16 -3.89 9.65
C THR A 153 13.93 -2.90 10.51
N VAL A 154 14.55 -1.90 9.90
CA VAL A 154 15.33 -0.88 10.63
C VAL A 154 14.43 -0.08 11.58
N PHE A 155 13.20 0.23 11.17
CA PHE A 155 12.25 0.91 12.03
C PHE A 155 11.84 0.05 13.23
N ALA A 156 11.57 -1.24 13.04
CA ALA A 156 11.24 -2.16 14.13
C ALA A 156 12.41 -2.34 15.11
N GLN A 157 13.64 -2.47 14.59
CA GLN A 157 14.87 -2.52 15.39
C GLN A 157 15.02 -1.30 16.31
N ARG A 158 14.76 -0.10 15.79
CA ARG A 158 14.76 1.15 16.56
C ARG A 158 13.69 1.21 17.66
N LEU A 159 12.66 0.37 17.58
CA LEU A 159 11.61 0.23 18.60
C LEU A 159 11.91 -0.89 19.62
N GLY A 160 13.09 -1.52 19.50
CA GLY A 160 13.52 -2.62 20.35
C GLY A 160 12.98 -3.99 19.94
N VAL A 161 12.45 -4.14 18.72
CA VAL A 161 12.16 -5.48 18.15
C VAL A 161 13.44 -6.08 17.63
N ASN A 162 13.75 -7.33 17.98
CA ASN A 162 14.87 -8.03 17.37
C ASN A 162 14.39 -8.71 16.08
N VAL A 163 14.95 -8.33 14.94
CA VAL A 163 14.62 -8.89 13.62
C VAL A 163 15.82 -9.68 13.11
N TRP A 164 15.68 -11.00 13.01
CA TRP A 164 16.73 -11.95 12.68
C TRP A 164 16.56 -12.48 11.26
N HIS A 165 17.32 -11.93 10.31
CA HIS A 165 17.42 -12.45 8.95
C HIS A 165 18.38 -13.64 8.89
N GLY A 166 18.10 -14.59 8.00
CA GLY A 166 18.86 -15.84 7.90
C GLY A 166 18.56 -16.83 9.02
N TYR A 167 17.42 -16.70 9.70
CA TYR A 167 16.97 -17.60 10.75
C TYR A 167 15.57 -18.12 10.43
N ALA A 168 15.42 -19.43 10.31
CA ALA A 168 14.16 -20.06 9.93
C ALA A 168 13.60 -20.88 11.10
N ALA A 169 12.30 -20.72 11.37
CA ALA A 169 11.62 -21.64 12.26
C ALA A 169 11.56 -23.05 11.64
N ASP A 170 11.93 -24.06 12.41
CA ASP A 170 11.64 -25.45 12.11
C ASP A 170 10.16 -25.72 12.42
N ILE A 171 9.34 -25.55 11.39
CA ILE A 171 7.91 -25.71 11.48
C ILE A 171 7.53 -27.13 11.93
N GLN A 172 8.30 -28.17 11.58
CA GLN A 172 7.94 -29.55 11.90
C GLN A 172 8.13 -29.85 13.38
N ARG A 173 9.19 -29.31 14.00
CA ARG A 173 9.50 -29.47 15.42
C ARG A 173 8.90 -28.39 16.33
N THR A 174 8.18 -27.41 15.76
CA THR A 174 7.46 -26.41 16.56
C THR A 174 6.32 -27.06 17.35
N ILE A 175 6.23 -26.78 18.65
CA ILE A 175 5.14 -27.19 19.53
C ILE A 175 4.34 -25.94 19.91
N LEU A 176 3.05 -25.94 19.60
CA LEU A 176 2.09 -24.89 19.95
C LEU A 176 0.97 -25.54 20.75
N SER A 177 1.02 -25.34 22.06
CA SER A 177 0.09 -25.90 23.04
C SER A 177 -0.54 -24.84 23.93
N GLY A 178 -0.14 -23.56 23.83
CA GLY A 178 -0.62 -22.49 24.72
C GLY A 178 0.07 -22.46 26.09
N GLU A 179 0.74 -23.54 26.47
CA GLU A 179 1.68 -23.66 27.59
C GLU A 179 2.99 -24.24 27.06
N GLY A 180 4.12 -23.55 27.28
CA GLY A 180 5.44 -24.05 26.88
C GLY A 180 5.67 -24.10 25.36
N ASP A 181 5.05 -23.19 24.60
CA ASP A 181 5.24 -23.10 23.14
C ASP A 181 6.73 -22.95 22.80
N THR A 182 7.20 -23.78 21.88
CA THR A 182 8.61 -23.85 21.50
C THR A 182 8.76 -23.83 19.98
N VAL A 183 9.59 -22.93 19.48
CA VAL A 183 9.89 -22.75 18.06
C VAL A 183 11.40 -22.93 17.87
N PRO A 184 11.88 -24.11 17.45
CA PRO A 184 13.29 -24.27 17.11
C PRO A 184 13.66 -23.36 15.94
N ILE A 185 14.76 -22.62 16.07
CA ILE A 185 15.22 -21.64 15.09
C ILE A 185 16.53 -22.13 14.47
N ILE A 186 16.53 -22.36 13.16
CA ILE A 186 17.66 -22.85 12.38
C ILE A 186 18.35 -21.70 11.65
N ARG A 187 19.63 -21.49 11.95
CA ARG A 187 20.48 -20.55 11.22
C ARG A 187 20.73 -21.06 9.80
N GLN A 188 20.51 -20.20 8.81
CA GLN A 188 20.49 -20.63 7.42
C GLN A 188 21.87 -20.74 6.77
N SER A 189 22.89 -20.09 7.33
CA SER A 189 24.27 -20.13 6.81
C SER A 189 24.92 -21.51 6.97
N ASP A 190 24.65 -22.19 8.09
CA ASP A 190 25.27 -23.48 8.44
C ASP A 190 24.27 -24.60 8.80
N LYS A 191 22.97 -24.28 8.79
CA LYS A 191 21.87 -25.22 9.09
C LYS A 191 21.88 -25.76 10.53
N ILE A 192 22.53 -25.04 11.45
CA ILE A 192 22.56 -25.40 12.86
C ILE A 192 21.36 -24.79 13.59
N GLU A 193 20.79 -25.53 14.54
CA GLU A 193 19.82 -24.98 15.50
C GLU A 193 20.50 -23.93 16.36
N ALA A 194 20.11 -22.67 16.19
CA ALA A 194 20.67 -21.56 16.92
C ALA A 194 20.11 -21.50 18.34
N ILE A 195 18.78 -21.59 18.45
CA ILE A 195 18.04 -21.58 19.72
C ILE A 195 16.73 -22.36 19.58
N VAL A 196 16.09 -22.65 20.71
CA VAL A 196 14.66 -22.97 20.77
C VAL A 196 13.94 -21.76 21.39
N ALA A 197 13.31 -20.95 20.56
CA ALA A 197 12.55 -19.79 21.04
C ALA A 197 11.31 -20.25 21.80
N LYS A 198 11.06 -19.66 22.97
CA LYS A 198 9.91 -19.88 23.82
C LYS A 198 9.15 -18.59 23.96
N SER A 199 7.84 -18.66 23.77
CA SER A 199 6.97 -17.50 23.91
C SER A 199 5.52 -17.91 24.05
N PRO A 200 4.73 -17.27 24.92
CA PRO A 200 3.30 -17.54 25.07
C PRO A 200 2.45 -17.20 23.83
N LEU A 201 3.02 -16.50 22.84
CA LEU A 201 2.37 -16.21 21.57
C LEU A 201 3.34 -16.33 20.39
N VAL A 202 2.95 -17.12 19.40
CA VAL A 202 3.61 -17.24 18.10
C VAL A 202 2.75 -16.61 17.00
N VAL A 203 3.33 -15.70 16.22
CA VAL A 203 2.65 -15.04 15.10
C VAL A 203 3.13 -15.61 13.77
N ASP A 204 2.22 -16.23 13.01
CA ASP A 204 2.47 -16.73 11.66
C ASP A 204 2.39 -15.57 10.65
N GLY A 205 3.54 -14.96 10.37
CA GLY A 205 3.77 -13.96 9.33
C GLY A 205 4.26 -14.56 8.00
N THR A 206 4.11 -15.86 7.78
CA THR A 206 4.66 -16.55 6.58
C THR A 206 3.84 -16.34 5.31
N GLY A 207 2.81 -15.49 5.37
CA GLY A 207 1.95 -15.12 4.25
C GLY A 207 1.27 -16.34 3.62
N ARG A 208 1.18 -16.38 2.29
CA ARG A 208 0.51 -17.46 1.54
C ARG A 208 1.02 -18.88 1.81
N PHE A 209 2.20 -19.03 2.41
CA PHE A 209 2.72 -20.34 2.79
C PHE A 209 2.01 -20.94 4.02
N ARG A 210 1.34 -20.11 4.83
CA ARG A 210 0.43 -20.52 5.91
C ARG A 210 1.06 -21.58 6.82
N ARG A 211 2.30 -21.41 7.24
CA ARG A 211 3.11 -22.52 7.81
C ARG A 211 2.50 -23.13 9.07
N TYR A 212 1.74 -22.36 9.85
CA TYR A 212 1.00 -22.87 11.00
C TYR A 212 -0.49 -23.06 10.68
N ALA A 213 -1.12 -22.08 10.03
CA ALA A 213 -2.54 -22.16 9.65
C ALA A 213 -2.87 -23.36 8.74
N SER A 214 -1.94 -23.80 7.89
CA SER A 214 -2.13 -24.98 7.02
C SER A 214 -2.11 -26.31 7.76
N LYS A 215 -1.48 -26.38 8.94
CA LYS A 215 -1.54 -27.55 9.81
C LYS A 215 -2.87 -27.64 10.56
N ALA A 216 -3.45 -26.49 10.90
CA ALA A 216 -4.72 -26.41 11.61
C ALA A 216 -5.93 -26.57 10.67
N GLY A 217 -5.81 -26.19 9.39
CA GLY A 217 -6.90 -26.33 8.44
C GLY A 217 -6.48 -26.20 6.97
N ARG A 218 -7.19 -26.93 6.10
CA ARG A 218 -7.06 -26.79 4.65
C ARG A 218 -7.50 -25.40 4.20
N ILE A 219 -6.98 -24.98 3.04
CA ILE A 219 -7.48 -23.76 2.40
C ILE A 219 -8.94 -23.96 1.99
N LYS A 220 -9.74 -22.91 2.17
CA LYS A 220 -11.04 -22.77 1.53
C LYS A 220 -10.85 -22.03 0.20
N ARG A 221 -11.45 -22.56 -0.86
CA ARG A 221 -11.61 -21.87 -2.16
C ARG A 221 -13.04 -21.35 -2.26
N PHE A 222 -13.23 -20.34 -3.11
CA PHE A 222 -14.51 -19.69 -3.32
C PHE A 222 -15.17 -20.22 -4.59
N GLU A 223 -16.49 -20.09 -4.66
CA GLU A 223 -17.30 -20.45 -5.84
C GLU A 223 -17.08 -19.45 -7.00
N ASN A 224 -17.64 -19.78 -8.16
CA ASN A 224 -17.54 -19.08 -9.44
C ASN A 224 -16.18 -19.25 -10.11
N PHE A 225 -15.30 -18.26 -10.01
CA PHE A 225 -14.00 -18.29 -10.66
C PHE A 225 -12.89 -17.85 -9.71
N ASN A 226 -11.70 -18.41 -9.94
CA ASN A 226 -10.45 -17.88 -9.42
C ASN A 226 -9.71 -17.05 -10.49
N THR A 227 -8.57 -16.49 -10.11
CA THR A 227 -7.71 -15.72 -11.00
C THR A 227 -6.29 -16.25 -10.97
N ASP A 228 -5.61 -16.13 -12.11
CA ASP A 228 -4.18 -16.35 -12.30
C ASP A 228 -3.53 -14.99 -12.60
N ALA A 229 -2.33 -14.75 -12.07
CA ALA A 229 -1.53 -13.59 -12.40
C ALA A 229 -0.23 -13.97 -13.11
N PHE A 230 0.14 -13.19 -14.11
CA PHE A 230 1.41 -13.31 -14.83
C PHE A 230 1.93 -11.92 -15.18
N PHE A 231 3.22 -11.70 -14.93
CA PHE A 231 3.79 -10.36 -14.88
C PHE A 231 5.29 -10.35 -15.13
N GLY A 232 5.79 -9.17 -15.47
CA GLY A 232 7.19 -8.87 -15.69
C GLY A 232 7.52 -7.44 -15.27
N TYR A 233 8.79 -7.07 -15.43
CA TYR A 233 9.28 -5.73 -15.14
C TYR A 233 9.76 -5.06 -16.43
N PHE A 234 9.54 -3.75 -16.54
CA PHE A 234 9.73 -3.00 -17.77
C PHE A 234 10.37 -1.64 -17.50
N GLU A 235 11.01 -1.07 -18.51
CA GLU A 235 11.30 0.36 -18.62
C GLU A 235 10.32 0.98 -19.62
N ALA A 236 9.87 2.21 -19.37
CA ALA A 236 9.09 2.95 -20.36
C ALA A 236 10.04 3.50 -21.44
N ILE A 237 9.74 3.22 -22.71
CA ILE A 237 10.45 3.77 -23.88
C ILE A 237 10.02 5.23 -24.08
N ASN A 238 8.71 5.48 -24.03
CA ASN A 238 8.12 6.80 -24.12
C ASN A 238 6.82 6.84 -23.30
N GLU A 239 6.88 7.39 -22.08
CA GLU A 239 5.70 7.52 -21.21
C GLU A 239 4.67 8.51 -21.75
N ASP A 240 5.11 9.60 -22.42
CA ASP A 240 4.22 10.63 -22.95
C ASP A 240 3.32 10.07 -24.04
N ALA A 241 3.86 9.20 -24.90
CA ALA A 241 3.07 8.54 -25.96
C ALA A 241 1.99 7.59 -25.43
N ILE A 242 2.06 7.16 -24.16
CA ILE A 242 1.00 6.34 -23.57
C ILE A 242 -0.29 7.17 -23.40
N GLN A 243 -0.17 8.49 -23.19
CA GLN A 243 -1.35 9.36 -23.11
C GLN A 243 -2.08 9.50 -24.45
N GLU A 244 -1.38 9.27 -25.57
CA GLU A 244 -2.00 9.23 -26.90
C GLU A 244 -2.85 7.96 -27.07
N GLU A 245 -2.50 6.88 -26.37
CA GLU A 245 -3.26 5.62 -26.40
C GLU A 245 -4.38 5.54 -25.37
N LEU A 246 -4.12 6.13 -24.19
CA LEU A 246 -5.01 6.19 -23.04
C LEU A 246 -4.97 7.61 -22.48
N GLU A 247 -5.89 8.45 -22.94
CA GLU A 247 -6.00 9.85 -22.52
C GLU A 247 -5.91 9.96 -20.99
N GLY A 248 -4.99 10.81 -20.54
CA GLY A 248 -4.58 11.10 -19.14
C GLY A 248 -4.31 9.89 -18.25
N PHE A 249 -3.69 8.89 -18.85
CA PHE A 249 -2.74 8.01 -18.17
C PHE A 249 -1.61 8.83 -17.52
N GLU A 250 -1.30 8.54 -16.26
CA GLU A 250 -0.18 9.17 -15.54
C GLU A 250 0.51 8.11 -14.69
N GLY A 251 1.84 7.98 -14.80
CA GLY A 251 2.61 6.97 -14.06
C GLY A 251 2.66 7.17 -12.54
N GLY A 252 2.14 8.30 -12.04
CA GLY A 252 1.91 8.53 -10.61
C GLY A 252 0.70 7.78 -10.05
N HIS A 253 -0.18 7.24 -10.88
CA HIS A 253 -1.32 6.41 -10.48
C HIS A 253 -0.94 4.92 -10.47
N THR A 254 -1.72 4.11 -9.75
CA THR A 254 -1.85 2.69 -10.12
C THR A 254 -2.90 2.61 -11.21
N SER A 255 -2.45 2.32 -12.44
CA SER A 255 -3.33 2.27 -13.60
C SER A 255 -3.77 0.83 -13.90
N HIS A 256 -5.02 0.69 -14.34
CA HIS A 256 -5.63 -0.58 -14.67
C HIS A 256 -6.26 -0.49 -16.05
N ILE A 257 -5.96 -1.43 -16.94
CA ILE A 257 -6.73 -1.60 -18.16
C ILE A 257 -7.58 -2.85 -17.96
N CYS A 258 -8.87 -2.64 -17.82
CA CYS A 258 -9.90 -3.63 -17.58
C CYS A 258 -10.43 -4.09 -18.93
N PHE A 259 -10.38 -5.38 -19.21
CA PHE A 259 -10.80 -5.92 -20.50
C PHE A 259 -11.92 -6.96 -20.35
N PRO A 260 -12.87 -6.97 -21.29
CA PRO A 260 -14.07 -7.81 -21.20
C PRO A 260 -13.73 -9.29 -21.04
N ARG A 261 -14.55 -9.99 -20.25
CA ARG A 261 -14.49 -11.44 -19.96
C ARG A 261 -13.28 -11.92 -19.17
N ASP A 262 -12.07 -11.53 -19.53
CA ASP A 262 -10.87 -12.22 -19.07
C ASP A 262 -10.26 -11.61 -17.80
N GLY A 263 -10.21 -10.28 -17.64
CA GLY A 263 -9.63 -9.67 -16.43
C GLY A 263 -9.10 -8.26 -16.60
N CYS A 264 -7.98 -7.96 -15.93
CA CYS A 264 -7.32 -6.66 -16.02
C CYS A 264 -5.80 -6.77 -16.05
N ILE A 265 -5.15 -5.74 -16.56
CA ILE A 265 -3.71 -5.47 -16.40
C ILE A 265 -3.56 -4.36 -15.38
N SER A 266 -2.59 -4.49 -14.49
CA SER A 266 -2.16 -3.45 -13.56
C SER A 266 -0.76 -2.99 -13.93
N SER A 267 -0.55 -1.67 -13.95
CA SER A 267 0.77 -1.06 -14.13
C SER A 267 1.10 -0.15 -12.95
N VAL A 268 2.25 -0.38 -12.34
CA VAL A 268 2.77 0.38 -11.20
C VAL A 268 4.19 0.83 -11.50
N SER A 269 4.45 2.12 -11.40
CA SER A 269 5.81 2.66 -11.50
C SER A 269 6.45 2.82 -10.11
N PHE A 270 7.71 2.44 -9.96
CA PHE A 270 8.46 2.67 -8.72
C PHE A 270 9.95 2.95 -8.97
N LEU A 271 10.61 3.51 -7.96
CA LEU A 271 12.06 3.70 -7.95
C LEU A 271 12.77 2.35 -7.76
N GLY A 272 13.45 1.90 -8.81
CA GLY A 272 14.45 0.83 -8.73
C GLY A 272 15.78 1.39 -8.22
N THR A 273 16.39 0.69 -7.26
CA THR A 273 17.72 1.03 -6.73
C THR A 273 18.61 -0.22 -6.70
N THR A 274 19.91 -0.05 -6.90
CA THR A 274 20.91 -1.14 -6.91
C THR A 274 22.06 -1.01 -5.88
N PRO A 275 21.93 -0.35 -4.71
CA PRO A 275 23.11 -0.10 -3.87
C PRO A 275 23.47 -1.33 -3.04
N ARG A 276 24.72 -1.39 -2.57
CA ARG A 276 25.17 -2.35 -1.56
C ARG A 276 24.42 -2.16 -0.24
N MET A 277 24.29 -3.21 0.58
CA MET A 277 23.46 -3.19 1.80
C MET A 277 23.90 -2.13 2.82
N GLU A 278 25.19 -1.95 3.05
CA GLU A 278 25.74 -0.95 3.97
C GLU A 278 25.34 0.48 3.58
N ASN A 279 25.30 0.74 2.27
CA ASN A 279 24.88 2.01 1.70
C ASN A 279 23.38 2.21 1.88
N LEU A 280 22.57 1.17 1.71
CA LEU A 280 21.12 1.21 1.96
C LEU A 280 20.80 1.46 3.43
N LEU A 281 21.51 0.79 4.34
CA LEU A 281 21.32 0.94 5.78
C LEU A 281 21.65 2.35 6.24
N ASP A 282 22.84 2.86 5.91
CA ASP A 282 23.19 4.25 6.19
C ASP A 282 22.22 5.24 5.50
N MET A 283 21.77 4.97 4.27
CA MET A 283 20.82 5.81 3.53
C MET A 283 19.47 5.93 4.24
N ILE A 284 18.94 4.85 4.83
CA ILE A 284 17.68 4.86 5.59
C ILE A 284 17.75 5.80 6.80
N HIS A 285 18.95 6.26 7.17
CA HIS A 285 19.15 7.26 8.21
C HIS A 285 19.16 8.73 7.70
N TYR A 286 19.13 9.05 6.39
CA TYR A 286 19.37 10.43 5.85
C TYR A 286 18.54 10.83 4.60
N THR A 287 18.63 12.08 4.08
CA THR A 287 17.93 12.56 2.85
C THR A 287 18.73 13.57 1.95
N GLU A 288 18.49 13.49 0.62
CA GLU A 288 18.77 14.42 -0.52
C GLU A 288 20.10 14.39 -1.31
N GLU A 289 21.25 14.10 -0.70
CA GLU A 289 22.48 13.76 -1.43
C GLU A 289 22.68 12.24 -1.59
N LEU A 290 21.69 11.46 -1.15
CA LEU A 290 21.79 10.03 -0.89
C LEU A 290 22.39 9.23 -2.07
N CYS A 291 21.92 9.46 -3.30
CA CYS A 291 22.45 8.71 -4.43
C CYS A 291 23.90 9.06 -4.78
N LYS A 292 24.33 10.30 -4.53
CA LYS A 292 25.73 10.73 -4.75
C LYS A 292 26.63 10.29 -3.58
N ILE A 293 26.16 10.42 -2.34
CA ILE A 293 26.89 10.01 -1.12
C ILE A 293 27.05 8.48 -1.04
N PHE A 294 26.03 7.74 -1.48
CA PHE A 294 25.98 6.28 -1.34
C PHE A 294 26.13 5.51 -2.66
N GLY A 295 26.43 6.21 -3.77
CA GLY A 295 26.73 5.60 -5.07
C GLY A 295 25.54 4.87 -5.71
N CYS A 296 24.31 5.37 -5.54
CA CYS A 296 23.10 4.72 -6.05
C CYS A 296 22.75 5.20 -7.46
N LYS A 297 22.36 4.27 -8.34
CA LYS A 297 21.64 4.57 -9.59
C LYS A 297 20.14 4.40 -9.35
N ILE A 298 19.36 5.45 -9.63
CA ILE A 298 17.90 5.40 -9.64
C ILE A 298 17.44 5.17 -11.07
N LYS A 299 16.48 4.24 -11.23
CA LYS A 299 15.72 4.07 -12.46
C LYS A 299 14.23 3.97 -12.13
N TYR A 300 13.38 4.45 -13.03
CA TYR A 300 11.94 4.19 -12.94
C TYR A 300 11.64 2.85 -13.58
N ILE A 301 11.10 1.94 -12.79
CA ILE A 301 10.75 0.59 -13.21
C ILE A 301 9.25 0.45 -13.18
N TRP A 302 8.71 -0.24 -14.18
CA TRP A 302 7.30 -0.53 -14.30
C TRP A 302 7.06 -2.01 -13.99
N SER A 303 6.30 -2.29 -12.94
CA SER A 303 5.68 -3.60 -12.69
C SER A 303 4.40 -3.65 -13.50
N ILE A 304 4.36 -4.54 -14.49
CA ILE A 304 3.20 -4.71 -15.36
C ILE A 304 2.76 -6.16 -15.32
N GLY A 305 1.51 -6.38 -14.95
CA GLY A 305 0.99 -7.71 -14.71
C GLY A 305 -0.48 -7.85 -15.04
N TYR A 306 -0.83 -8.99 -15.61
CA TYR A 306 -2.20 -9.41 -15.83
C TYR A 306 -2.71 -10.17 -14.62
N ALA A 307 -3.98 -9.94 -14.27
CA ALA A 307 -4.78 -10.78 -13.41
C ALA A 307 -6.00 -11.23 -14.23
N CYS A 308 -5.92 -12.45 -14.75
CA CYS A 308 -6.96 -13.03 -15.60
C CYS A 308 -7.70 -14.12 -14.85
N ARG A 309 -8.96 -14.36 -15.19
CA ARG A 309 -9.73 -15.45 -14.62
C ARG A 309 -9.17 -16.80 -15.04
N GLU A 310 -9.28 -17.79 -14.16
CA GLU A 310 -8.75 -19.14 -14.42
C GLU A 310 -9.45 -19.84 -15.59
N ASP A 311 -10.67 -19.41 -15.95
CA ASP A 311 -11.45 -19.87 -17.10
C ASP A 311 -11.22 -19.06 -18.39
N THR A 312 -10.17 -18.23 -18.42
CA THR A 312 -9.71 -17.56 -19.65
C THR A 312 -9.31 -18.61 -20.69
N ALA A 313 -9.83 -18.46 -21.91
CA ALA A 313 -9.53 -19.36 -23.03
C ALA A 313 -8.20 -18.99 -23.70
N TYR A 314 -7.29 -19.96 -23.79
CA TYR A 314 -6.01 -19.85 -24.49
C TYR A 314 -5.99 -20.78 -25.71
N PRO A 315 -5.26 -20.44 -26.79
CA PRO A 315 -5.14 -21.27 -27.98
C PRO A 315 -4.37 -22.56 -27.68
N ALA A 316 -4.57 -23.59 -28.51
CA ALA A 316 -3.84 -24.85 -28.40
C ALA A 316 -2.32 -24.66 -28.58
N ASP A 317 -1.91 -23.84 -29.56
CA ASP A 317 -0.52 -23.45 -29.74
C ASP A 317 -0.20 -22.18 -28.93
N LEU A 318 -0.10 -22.34 -27.62
CA LEU A 318 0.38 -21.26 -26.75
C LEU A 318 1.93 -21.14 -26.80
N ALA A 319 2.63 -22.10 -27.40
CA ALA A 319 4.09 -22.14 -27.42
C ALA A 319 4.71 -21.07 -28.33
N SER A 320 4.02 -20.67 -29.40
CA SER A 320 4.44 -19.58 -30.30
C SER A 320 4.51 -18.20 -29.63
N TYR A 321 3.94 -18.04 -28.43
CA TYR A 321 3.90 -16.78 -27.70
C TYR A 321 5.07 -16.58 -26.72
N GLY A 322 6.00 -17.53 -26.59
CA GLY A 322 7.15 -17.36 -25.69
C GLY A 322 7.77 -18.66 -25.18
N SER A 323 8.80 -18.51 -24.36
CA SER A 323 9.60 -19.61 -23.82
C SER A 323 9.04 -20.20 -22.53
N SER A 324 8.46 -19.36 -21.66
CA SER A 324 7.90 -19.75 -20.36
C SER A 324 6.37 -19.60 -20.34
N GLU A 325 5.68 -20.30 -19.44
CA GLU A 325 4.22 -20.18 -19.36
C GLU A 325 3.76 -18.74 -19.03
N GLY A 326 4.46 -18.05 -18.12
CA GLY A 326 4.15 -16.66 -17.76
C GLY A 326 4.28 -15.72 -18.97
N GLU A 327 5.38 -15.83 -19.71
CA GLU A 327 5.61 -15.07 -20.94
C GLU A 327 4.56 -15.35 -22.00
N ARG A 328 4.27 -16.63 -22.26
CA ARG A 328 3.30 -17.02 -23.29
C ARG A 328 1.91 -16.47 -23.02
N ARG A 329 1.43 -16.57 -21.77
CA ARG A 329 0.13 -16.01 -21.38
C ARG A 329 0.13 -14.49 -21.44
N PHE A 330 1.21 -13.85 -20.99
CA PHE A 330 1.38 -12.40 -21.07
C PHE A 330 1.26 -11.91 -22.51
N ASN A 331 2.08 -12.47 -23.40
CA ASN A 331 2.13 -12.09 -24.81
C ASN A 331 0.82 -12.42 -25.53
N PHE A 332 0.19 -13.56 -25.24
CA PHE A 332 -1.11 -13.90 -25.81
C PHE A 332 -2.19 -12.88 -25.44
N ILE A 333 -2.36 -12.57 -24.15
CA ILE A 333 -3.39 -11.59 -23.74
C ILE A 333 -3.08 -10.20 -24.29
N THR A 334 -1.80 -9.80 -24.33
CA THR A 334 -1.37 -8.54 -24.95
C THR A 334 -1.78 -8.47 -26.43
N GLN A 335 -1.60 -9.56 -27.18
CA GLN A 335 -1.96 -9.62 -28.61
C GLN A 335 -3.47 -9.78 -28.83
N LYS A 336 -4.20 -10.38 -27.87
CA LYS A 336 -5.63 -10.63 -27.98
C LYS A 336 -6.45 -9.33 -28.02
N TYR A 337 -6.05 -8.30 -27.27
CA TYR A 337 -6.74 -7.01 -27.24
C TYR A 337 -5.86 -5.93 -27.86
N LYS A 338 -6.28 -5.36 -28.99
CA LYS A 338 -5.52 -4.35 -29.75
C LYS A 338 -4.96 -3.24 -28.86
N LYS A 339 -5.82 -2.60 -28.06
CA LYS A 339 -5.43 -1.49 -27.17
C LYS A 339 -4.37 -1.88 -26.12
N LEU A 340 -4.32 -3.13 -25.68
CA LEU A 340 -3.23 -3.61 -24.82
C LEU A 340 -1.90 -3.65 -25.57
N GLY A 341 -1.89 -4.14 -26.81
CA GLY A 341 -0.71 -4.11 -27.68
C GLY A 341 -0.23 -2.68 -27.97
N ASP A 342 -1.18 -1.77 -28.23
CA ASP A 342 -0.88 -0.36 -28.46
C ASP A 342 -0.20 0.31 -27.27
N VAL A 343 -0.66 0.03 -26.04
CA VAL A 343 -0.01 0.53 -24.83
C VAL A 343 1.33 -0.17 -24.58
N MET A 344 1.37 -1.50 -24.70
CA MET A 344 2.55 -2.30 -24.33
C MET A 344 3.76 -2.06 -25.25
N ARG A 345 3.56 -1.58 -26.49
CA ARG A 345 4.68 -1.23 -27.39
C ARG A 345 5.54 -0.07 -26.87
N HIS A 346 5.03 0.70 -25.90
CA HIS A 346 5.76 1.80 -25.25
C HIS A 346 6.60 1.34 -24.05
N PHE A 347 6.66 0.03 -23.79
CA PHE A 347 7.44 -0.56 -22.72
C PHE A 347 8.47 -1.55 -23.27
N ALA A 348 9.69 -1.50 -22.71
CA ALA A 348 10.75 -2.46 -22.97
C ALA A 348 10.87 -3.42 -21.78
N HIS A 349 10.77 -4.72 -22.03
CA HIS A 349 10.90 -5.75 -20.99
C HIS A 349 12.33 -5.79 -20.42
N LEU A 350 12.42 -6.00 -19.10
CA LEU A 350 13.66 -6.16 -18.36
C LEU A 350 13.85 -7.63 -17.98
N PRO A 351 14.66 -8.39 -18.74
CA PRO A 351 14.94 -9.77 -18.42
C PRO A 351 15.71 -9.87 -17.10
N ASP A 352 15.30 -10.83 -16.26
CA ASP A 352 15.96 -11.20 -15.01
C ASP A 352 16.23 -10.01 -14.06
N TYR A 353 15.33 -9.02 -14.03
CA TYR A 353 15.48 -7.80 -13.25
C TYR A 353 15.76 -8.04 -11.75
N HIS A 354 15.17 -9.09 -11.14
CA HIS A 354 15.40 -9.47 -9.74
C HIS A 354 16.41 -10.61 -9.58
N GLY A 355 17.16 -10.95 -10.63
CA GLY A 355 18.13 -12.04 -10.69
C GLY A 355 17.73 -13.17 -11.65
N PRO A 356 18.58 -14.21 -11.83
CA PRO A 356 18.33 -15.27 -12.81
C PRO A 356 16.96 -15.96 -12.62
N GLY A 357 16.24 -16.18 -13.72
CA GLY A 357 14.92 -16.84 -13.71
C GLY A 357 13.78 -15.94 -13.24
N THR A 358 13.96 -14.61 -13.29
CA THR A 358 12.96 -13.62 -12.88
C THR A 358 12.45 -12.74 -14.03
N SER A 359 12.81 -13.09 -15.26
CA SER A 359 12.27 -12.45 -16.47
C SER A 359 10.74 -12.42 -16.49
N TRP A 360 10.10 -13.54 -16.12
CA TRP A 360 8.65 -13.67 -16.10
C TRP A 360 8.19 -14.44 -14.88
N TYR A 361 7.03 -14.04 -14.35
CA TYR A 361 6.42 -14.67 -13.20
C TYR A 361 5.01 -15.14 -13.54
N ILE A 362 4.59 -16.22 -12.88
CA ILE A 362 3.21 -16.69 -12.91
C ILE A 362 2.80 -17.18 -11.53
N ARG A 363 1.55 -16.90 -11.15
CA ARG A 363 0.91 -17.46 -9.96
C ARG A 363 -0.54 -17.80 -10.27
N LYS A 364 -0.92 -19.03 -9.99
CA LYS A 364 -2.26 -19.53 -10.28
C LYS A 364 -3.14 -19.60 -9.06
N GLN A 365 -4.44 -19.53 -9.25
CA GLN A 365 -5.47 -19.67 -8.21
C GLN A 365 -5.20 -18.77 -6.99
N LEU A 366 -5.22 -17.46 -7.23
CA LEU A 366 -4.87 -16.45 -6.25
C LEU A 366 -5.77 -16.46 -5.01
N SER A 367 -7.10 -16.56 -5.17
CA SER A 367 -8.06 -16.42 -4.08
C SER A 367 -8.11 -17.65 -3.17
N TYR A 368 -7.93 -17.46 -1.86
CA TYR A 368 -8.12 -18.48 -0.82
C TYR A 368 -8.37 -17.86 0.55
N GLN A 369 -8.87 -18.67 1.48
CA GLN A 369 -9.02 -18.33 2.89
C GLN A 369 -8.49 -19.46 3.79
N SER A 370 -7.83 -19.12 4.90
CA SER A 370 -7.56 -20.03 5.99
C SER A 370 -8.82 -20.26 6.81
N GLN A 371 -9.21 -21.52 7.02
CA GLN A 371 -10.37 -21.84 7.86
C GLN A 371 -10.09 -21.67 9.36
N VAL A 372 -8.82 -21.78 9.76
CA VAL A 372 -8.35 -21.56 11.14
C VAL A 372 -7.24 -20.52 11.08
N VAL A 373 -7.40 -19.43 11.83
CA VAL A 373 -6.48 -18.27 11.83
C VAL A 373 -5.86 -17.99 13.19
N SER A 374 -6.34 -18.62 14.25
CA SER A 374 -5.74 -18.64 15.57
C SER A 374 -5.96 -19.99 16.25
N GLY A 375 -5.20 -20.25 17.31
CA GLY A 375 -5.32 -21.44 18.13
C GLY A 375 -4.48 -21.31 19.41
N PRO A 376 -4.38 -22.38 20.23
CA PRO A 376 -3.57 -22.35 21.44
C PRO A 376 -2.12 -21.91 21.16
N GLY A 377 -1.75 -20.74 21.67
CA GLY A 377 -0.39 -20.19 21.53
C GLY A 377 -0.06 -19.53 20.20
N TRP A 378 -0.99 -19.42 19.23
CA TRP A 378 -0.65 -18.82 17.93
C TRP A 378 -1.79 -18.07 17.22
N VAL A 379 -1.39 -17.15 16.34
CA VAL A 379 -2.28 -16.42 15.41
C VAL A 379 -1.58 -16.19 14.07
N THR A 380 -2.30 -16.18 12.95
CA THR A 380 -1.75 -15.81 11.63
C THR A 380 -2.22 -14.42 11.20
N VAL A 381 -1.38 -13.71 10.44
CA VAL A 381 -1.68 -12.35 9.96
C VAL A 381 -1.46 -12.22 8.45
N GLY A 382 -2.08 -11.21 7.84
CA GLY A 382 -1.91 -10.87 6.43
C GLY A 382 -2.37 -11.98 5.49
N ASP A 383 -1.57 -12.27 4.46
CA ASP A 383 -1.84 -13.35 3.49
C ASP A 383 -1.97 -14.73 4.14
N GLY A 384 -1.54 -14.92 5.40
CA GLY A 384 -1.78 -16.15 6.15
C GLY A 384 -3.26 -16.36 6.49
N VAL A 385 -4.03 -15.28 6.65
CA VAL A 385 -5.49 -15.29 6.82
C VAL A 385 -6.20 -15.63 5.51
N GLY A 386 -5.76 -15.02 4.41
CA GLY A 386 -6.33 -15.23 3.08
C GLY A 386 -5.90 -14.14 2.11
N PHE A 387 -6.19 -14.36 0.82
CA PHE A 387 -5.93 -13.41 -0.25
C PHE A 387 -7.03 -13.52 -1.30
N THR A 388 -7.23 -12.47 -2.09
CA THR A 388 -8.20 -12.44 -3.19
C THR A 388 -7.51 -12.15 -4.52
N ASN A 389 -7.27 -10.87 -4.81
CA ASN A 389 -6.80 -10.40 -6.11
C ASN A 389 -5.93 -9.13 -5.94
N PRO A 390 -5.00 -8.84 -6.86
CA PRO A 390 -4.26 -7.57 -6.85
C PRO A 390 -5.13 -6.32 -7.11
N LEU A 391 -6.28 -6.45 -7.77
CA LEU A 391 -7.20 -5.34 -8.06
C LEU A 391 -7.58 -4.58 -6.78
N LEU A 392 -7.40 -3.25 -6.78
CA LEU A 392 -7.57 -2.37 -5.62
C LEU A 392 -6.64 -2.67 -4.42
N SER A 393 -5.57 -3.43 -4.63
CA SER A 393 -4.50 -3.66 -3.65
C SER A 393 -4.93 -4.13 -2.23
N PRO A 394 -5.92 -5.03 -2.04
CA PRO A 394 -6.37 -5.41 -0.71
C PRO A 394 -5.30 -6.16 0.10
N GLY A 395 -4.35 -6.85 -0.55
CA GLY A 395 -3.35 -7.70 0.14
C GLY A 395 -2.53 -6.97 1.22
N ILE A 396 -2.06 -5.75 0.94
CA ILE A 396 -1.39 -4.92 1.96
C ILE A 396 -2.43 -4.11 2.73
N ASN A 397 -3.27 -3.37 2.02
CA ASN A 397 -4.07 -2.31 2.63
C ASN A 397 -5.21 -2.86 3.50
N ALA A 398 -5.95 -3.85 3.01
CA ALA A 398 -7.00 -4.51 3.81
C ALA A 398 -6.38 -5.58 4.71
N GLY A 399 -5.35 -6.29 4.22
CA GLY A 399 -4.63 -7.32 4.98
C GLY A 399 -3.98 -6.78 6.27
N MET A 400 -3.52 -5.53 6.29
CA MET A 400 -2.89 -4.96 7.48
C MET A 400 -3.86 -4.80 8.66
N ALA A 401 -5.18 -4.77 8.42
CA ALA A 401 -6.17 -4.77 9.49
C ALA A 401 -6.04 -6.03 10.36
N SER A 402 -5.75 -7.19 9.76
CA SER A 402 -5.47 -8.42 10.51
C SER A 402 -4.16 -8.33 11.30
N SER A 403 -3.14 -7.63 10.78
CA SER A 403 -1.85 -7.44 11.44
C SER A 403 -1.95 -6.49 12.62
N THR A 404 -2.63 -5.35 12.47
CA THR A 404 -2.80 -4.36 13.55
C THR A 404 -3.82 -4.82 14.57
N PHE A 405 -4.87 -5.55 14.18
CA PHE A 405 -5.84 -6.11 15.12
C PHE A 405 -5.22 -7.19 15.99
N ALA A 406 -4.43 -8.11 15.43
CA ALA A 406 -3.70 -9.09 16.23
C ALA A 406 -2.73 -8.42 17.21
N ALA A 407 -2.07 -7.33 16.80
CA ALA A 407 -1.19 -6.55 17.67
C ALA A 407 -1.94 -5.90 18.85
N GLU A 408 -3.15 -5.37 18.61
CA GLU A 408 -4.01 -4.78 19.66
C GLU A 408 -4.49 -5.83 20.69
N LEU A 409 -4.79 -7.04 20.24
CA LEU A 409 -5.26 -8.12 21.12
C LEU A 409 -4.14 -8.79 21.92
N THR A 410 -2.89 -8.59 21.52
CA THR A 410 -1.72 -9.27 22.10
C THR A 410 -1.60 -9.01 23.61
N PRO A 411 -1.64 -7.76 24.14
CA PRO A 411 -1.54 -7.54 25.58
C PRO A 411 -2.65 -8.23 26.39
N ALA A 412 -3.87 -8.33 25.86
CA ALA A 412 -4.96 -9.02 26.52
C ALA A 412 -4.74 -10.54 26.53
N SER A 413 -4.34 -11.11 25.39
CA SER A 413 -4.01 -12.54 25.25
C SER A 413 -2.88 -12.98 26.18
N LEU A 414 -1.88 -12.12 26.41
CA LEU A 414 -0.75 -12.40 27.29
C LEU A 414 -1.10 -12.28 28.79
N LYS A 415 -2.17 -11.54 29.12
CA LYS A 415 -2.67 -11.42 30.50
C LYS A 415 -3.66 -12.52 30.87
N SER A 416 -4.24 -13.21 29.87
CA SER A 416 -5.13 -14.36 30.08
C SER A 416 -4.42 -15.45 30.88
N LYS A 417 -5.11 -15.95 31.91
CA LYS A 417 -4.60 -16.98 32.83
C LYS A 417 -5.02 -18.38 32.42
N THR A 418 -6.10 -18.50 31.66
CA THR A 418 -6.59 -19.79 31.15
C THR A 418 -6.68 -19.78 29.63
N GLU A 419 -6.74 -20.97 29.02
CA GLU A 419 -6.92 -21.12 27.59
C GLU A 419 -8.27 -20.57 27.12
N GLU A 420 -9.32 -20.71 27.92
CA GLU A 420 -10.67 -20.20 27.60
C GLU A 420 -10.68 -18.67 27.56
N GLU A 421 -10.03 -18.00 28.51
CA GLU A 421 -9.87 -16.54 28.50
C GLU A 421 -9.12 -16.09 27.25
N ARG A 422 -8.05 -16.81 26.89
CA ARG A 422 -7.24 -16.51 25.71
C ARG A 422 -8.03 -16.73 24.41
N ALA A 423 -8.76 -17.84 24.31
CA ALA A 423 -9.63 -18.14 23.18
C ALA A 423 -10.75 -17.10 23.04
N ALA A 424 -11.32 -16.62 24.14
CA ALA A 424 -12.31 -15.54 24.13
C ALA A 424 -11.72 -14.22 23.57
N VAL A 425 -10.46 -13.90 23.90
CA VAL A 425 -9.76 -12.74 23.32
C VAL A 425 -9.62 -12.89 21.80
N TRP A 426 -9.23 -14.08 21.31
CA TRP A 426 -9.02 -14.31 19.87
C TRP A 426 -10.31 -14.55 19.08
N LYS A 427 -11.43 -14.89 19.73
CA LYS A 427 -12.71 -15.12 19.05
C LYS A 427 -13.16 -13.96 18.16
N GLN A 428 -12.99 -12.72 18.63
CA GLN A 428 -13.29 -11.52 17.83
C GLN A 428 -12.40 -11.38 16.58
N TYR A 429 -11.14 -11.86 16.67
CA TYR A 429 -10.20 -11.90 15.56
C TYR A 429 -10.63 -12.93 14.52
N ASP A 430 -11.00 -14.13 15.00
CA ASP A 430 -11.48 -15.22 14.16
C ASP A 430 -12.75 -14.82 13.41
N ASP A 431 -13.73 -14.20 14.10
CA ASP A 431 -14.99 -13.73 13.51
C ASP A 431 -14.75 -12.67 12.43
N TYR A 432 -13.85 -11.72 12.71
CA TYR A 432 -13.44 -10.73 11.72
C TYR A 432 -12.84 -11.39 10.48
N CYS A 433 -11.84 -12.27 10.66
CA CYS A 433 -11.13 -12.92 9.57
C CYS A 433 -12.04 -13.85 8.76
N ALA A 434 -12.99 -14.53 9.41
CA ALA A 434 -13.98 -15.39 8.78
C ALA A 434 -14.87 -14.61 7.81
N ALA A 435 -15.23 -13.37 8.13
CA ALA A 435 -16.07 -12.50 7.30
C ALA A 435 -15.28 -11.65 6.28
N ALA A 436 -14.06 -11.25 6.60
CA ALA A 436 -13.28 -10.31 5.80
C ALA A 436 -12.96 -10.83 4.39
N VAL A 437 -12.30 -11.99 4.29
CA VAL A 437 -11.85 -12.54 2.99
C VAL A 437 -13.02 -12.85 2.04
N PRO A 438 -14.14 -13.48 2.48
CA PRO A 438 -15.29 -13.68 1.62
C PRO A 438 -15.90 -12.37 1.09
N SER A 439 -15.96 -11.32 1.92
CA SER A 439 -16.49 -10.02 1.48
C SER A 439 -15.61 -9.37 0.41
N LEU A 440 -14.28 -9.40 0.58
CA LEU A 440 -13.33 -8.92 -0.42
C LEU A 440 -13.38 -9.74 -1.71
N ASN A 441 -13.61 -11.06 -1.61
CA ASN A 441 -13.76 -11.92 -2.78
C ASN A 441 -15.06 -11.59 -3.54
N LEU A 442 -16.15 -11.34 -2.83
CA LEU A 442 -17.41 -10.90 -3.44
C LEU A 442 -17.23 -9.55 -4.16
N MET A 443 -16.56 -8.59 -3.53
CA MET A 443 -16.18 -7.32 -4.17
C MET A 443 -15.38 -7.55 -5.45
N ASN A 444 -14.38 -8.43 -5.41
CA ASN A 444 -13.58 -8.76 -6.59
C ASN A 444 -14.43 -9.35 -7.71
N GLN A 445 -15.28 -10.33 -7.41
CA GLN A 445 -16.16 -10.95 -8.40
C GLN A 445 -17.14 -9.93 -8.99
N PHE A 446 -17.69 -9.05 -8.16
CA PHE A 446 -18.50 -7.92 -8.61
C PHE A 446 -17.73 -7.04 -9.61
N LEU A 447 -16.53 -6.55 -9.25
CA LEU A 447 -15.76 -5.66 -10.13
C LEU A 447 -15.37 -6.31 -11.47
N TYR A 448 -15.01 -7.59 -11.47
CA TYR A 448 -14.69 -8.31 -12.71
C TYR A 448 -15.90 -8.43 -13.65
N LEU A 449 -17.13 -8.55 -13.13
CA LEU A 449 -18.33 -8.52 -13.98
C LEU A 449 -18.55 -7.13 -14.60
N ASN A 450 -18.14 -6.06 -13.92
CA ASN A 450 -18.26 -4.70 -14.43
C ASN A 450 -17.26 -4.42 -15.58
N PHE A 451 -16.30 -5.32 -15.84
CA PHE A 451 -15.41 -5.22 -17.01
C PHE A 451 -16.10 -5.63 -18.32
N MET A 452 -17.26 -6.28 -18.25
CA MET A 452 -17.96 -6.81 -19.42
C MET A 452 -18.54 -5.72 -20.33
N HIS A 453 -18.66 -4.47 -19.84
CA HIS A 453 -19.17 -3.35 -20.62
C HIS A 453 -18.50 -2.04 -20.18
N PRO A 454 -18.03 -1.19 -21.11
CA PRO A 454 -17.20 -0.03 -20.79
C PRO A 454 -17.92 1.03 -19.95
N LEU A 455 -19.26 1.12 -19.99
CA LEU A 455 -20.02 2.06 -19.16
C LEU A 455 -20.35 1.58 -17.74
N ILE A 456 -20.42 0.26 -17.49
CA ILE A 456 -20.84 -0.25 -16.18
C ILE A 456 -19.71 -0.10 -15.15
N GLY A 457 -18.46 -0.38 -15.55
CA GLY A 457 -17.26 -0.14 -14.75
C GLY A 457 -17.23 1.24 -14.07
N PRO A 458 -17.16 2.33 -14.84
CA PRO A 458 -16.99 3.68 -14.31
C PRO A 458 -18.25 4.22 -13.62
N ARG A 459 -19.46 3.87 -14.07
CA ARG A 459 -20.73 4.44 -13.55
C ARG A 459 -21.37 3.64 -12.42
N VAL A 460 -20.94 2.41 -12.20
CA VAL A 460 -21.53 1.50 -11.20
C VAL A 460 -20.43 0.92 -10.34
N GLY A 461 -19.67 -0.06 -10.84
CA GLY A 461 -18.79 -0.88 -10.02
C GLY A 461 -17.71 -0.09 -9.28
N PHE A 462 -16.95 0.71 -10.01
CA PHE A 462 -15.83 1.45 -9.47
C PHE A 462 -16.27 2.72 -8.74
N MET A 463 -17.27 3.44 -9.26
CA MET A 463 -17.87 4.58 -8.56
C MET A 463 -18.33 4.16 -7.15
N TRP A 464 -19.18 3.13 -7.04
CA TRP A 464 -19.68 2.68 -5.72
C TRP A 464 -18.58 2.16 -4.82
N THR A 465 -17.63 1.39 -5.34
CA THR A 465 -16.54 0.85 -4.52
C THR A 465 -15.67 1.96 -3.94
N ILE A 466 -15.35 2.99 -4.74
CA ILE A 466 -14.56 4.15 -4.28
C ILE A 466 -15.36 4.99 -3.27
N VAL A 467 -16.63 5.28 -3.56
CA VAL A 467 -17.50 6.10 -2.69
C VAL A 467 -17.75 5.43 -1.35
N ILE A 468 -18.13 4.16 -1.34
CA ILE A 468 -18.36 3.38 -0.11
C ILE A 468 -17.06 3.22 0.66
N GLY A 469 -15.95 2.92 -0.01
CA GLY A 469 -14.64 2.79 0.62
C GLY A 469 -14.10 4.08 1.27
N ARG A 470 -14.67 5.24 0.91
CA ARG A 470 -14.31 6.56 1.46
C ARG A 470 -15.21 7.00 2.60
N ASP A 471 -16.53 6.78 2.50
CA ASP A 471 -17.52 7.26 3.47
C ASP A 471 -18.13 6.15 4.31
N ILE A 472 -17.28 5.40 4.99
CA ILE A 472 -17.75 4.39 5.94
C ILE A 472 -18.30 5.12 7.18
N PRO A 473 -19.55 4.87 7.61
CA PRO A 473 -20.13 5.57 8.76
C PRO A 473 -19.24 5.48 9.99
N ASN A 474 -18.93 6.62 10.63
CA ASN A 474 -18.01 6.78 11.77
C ASN A 474 -16.52 6.45 11.49
N TYR A 475 -16.21 5.91 10.32
CA TYR A 475 -14.88 5.44 9.93
C TYR A 475 -14.52 5.93 8.53
N SER A 476 -15.02 7.10 8.14
CA SER A 476 -14.69 7.69 6.85
C SER A 476 -13.20 8.02 6.81
N LEU A 477 -12.63 7.99 5.62
CA LEU A 477 -11.27 8.50 5.43
C LEU A 477 -11.27 9.95 5.90
N ALA A 478 -10.43 10.23 6.91
CA ALA A 478 -10.49 11.49 7.62
C ALA A 478 -10.23 12.65 6.67
N ARG A 479 -11.31 13.39 6.36
CA ARG A 479 -11.42 14.38 5.27
C ARG A 479 -10.44 15.54 5.36
N THR A 480 -10.02 15.87 6.58
CA THR A 480 -9.16 17.02 6.83
C THR A 480 -7.91 16.61 7.60
N ALA A 481 -8.00 15.96 8.76
CA ALA A 481 -6.79 15.64 9.53
C ALA A 481 -5.98 14.43 9.00
N PHE A 482 -6.64 13.49 8.29
CA PHE A 482 -6.05 12.22 7.84
C PHE A 482 -5.16 11.56 8.90
N THR A 483 -5.65 11.57 10.14
CA THR A 483 -4.91 11.10 11.31
C THR A 483 -5.87 10.30 12.15
N VAL A 484 -5.51 9.05 12.43
CA VAL A 484 -6.19 8.19 13.39
C VAL A 484 -5.19 7.87 14.48
N PRO A 485 -5.49 8.13 15.76
CA PRO A 485 -4.59 7.75 16.85
C PRO A 485 -4.17 6.29 16.69
N LEU A 486 -2.89 5.97 16.85
CA LEU A 486 -2.37 4.65 16.51
C LEU A 486 -3.13 3.51 17.22
N LYS A 487 -3.44 3.67 18.52
CA LYS A 487 -4.27 2.74 19.32
C LYS A 487 -5.69 2.53 18.76
N LYS A 488 -6.24 3.50 18.02
CA LYS A 488 -7.57 3.41 17.39
C LYS A 488 -7.52 2.93 15.94
N PHE A 489 -6.32 2.78 15.38
CA PHE A 489 -6.17 2.33 14.00
C PHE A 489 -6.73 0.92 13.75
N PRO A 490 -6.54 -0.08 14.63
CA PRO A 490 -7.13 -1.41 14.43
C PRO A 490 -8.66 -1.37 14.28
N ASP A 491 -9.33 -0.59 15.12
CA ASP A 491 -10.79 -0.39 15.09
C ASP A 491 -11.26 0.22 13.77
N HIS A 492 -10.49 1.19 13.26
CA HIS A 492 -10.72 1.78 11.94
C HIS A 492 -10.46 0.79 10.80
N ALA A 493 -9.44 -0.06 10.91
CA ALA A 493 -8.97 -0.94 9.83
C ALA A 493 -9.87 -2.13 9.60
N THR A 494 -10.36 -2.73 10.69
CA THR A 494 -11.28 -3.87 10.61
C THR A 494 -12.64 -3.49 10.05
N ARG A 495 -13.05 -2.22 10.17
CA ARG A 495 -14.30 -1.71 9.59
C ARG A 495 -14.15 -1.11 8.21
N TRP A 496 -12.91 -0.87 7.75
CA TRP A 496 -12.68 -0.31 6.44
C TRP A 496 -12.93 -1.35 5.33
N LEU A 497 -12.03 -2.32 5.15
CA LEU A 497 -12.14 -3.40 4.15
C LEU A 497 -12.68 -2.95 2.77
N TRP A 498 -12.30 -1.76 2.29
CA TRP A 498 -12.85 -1.18 1.04
C TRP A 498 -14.38 -0.99 1.01
N GLY A 499 -15.06 -1.09 2.15
CA GLY A 499 -16.52 -1.10 2.21
C GLY A 499 -17.15 -2.40 1.71
N SER A 500 -16.36 -3.46 1.48
CA SER A 500 -16.81 -4.72 0.88
C SER A 500 -17.95 -5.41 1.66
N GLN A 501 -18.06 -5.12 2.95
CA GLN A 501 -19.13 -5.62 3.81
C GLN A 501 -20.50 -4.98 3.51
N ASN A 502 -20.52 -3.81 2.87
CA ASN A 502 -21.71 -3.06 2.50
C ASN A 502 -22.14 -3.30 1.05
N ILE A 503 -21.33 -4.04 0.27
CA ILE A 503 -21.76 -4.48 -1.05
C ILE A 503 -22.88 -5.50 -0.80
N PRO A 504 -24.13 -5.24 -1.24
CA PRO A 504 -25.21 -6.21 -1.10
C PRO A 504 -24.72 -7.56 -1.62
N ARG A 505 -25.25 -8.68 -1.10
CA ARG A 505 -25.07 -9.98 -1.75
C ARG A 505 -25.74 -9.92 -3.13
N ALA A 506 -25.05 -9.30 -4.08
CA ALA A 506 -25.42 -9.28 -5.47
C ALA A 506 -25.39 -10.74 -5.87
N LYS A 507 -26.54 -11.30 -6.23
CA LYS A 507 -26.52 -12.48 -7.08
C LYS A 507 -25.73 -12.03 -8.30
N LEU A 508 -24.57 -12.64 -8.52
CA LEU A 508 -23.82 -12.43 -9.76
C LEU A 508 -24.83 -12.68 -10.88
N MET A 509 -25.06 -11.66 -11.71
CA MET A 509 -26.01 -11.78 -12.80
C MET A 509 -25.60 -12.96 -13.67
N PRO A 510 -26.53 -13.82 -14.13
CA PRO A 510 -26.22 -14.93 -15.01
C PRO A 510 -25.86 -14.39 -16.40
N LEU A 511 -24.72 -13.70 -16.51
CA LEU A 511 -24.19 -13.22 -17.76
C LEU A 511 -23.54 -14.39 -18.48
N ASN A 512 -23.90 -14.58 -19.75
CA ASN A 512 -23.09 -15.38 -20.64
C ASN A 512 -21.82 -14.60 -20.97
N LEU A 513 -20.73 -14.95 -20.31
CA LEU A 513 -19.46 -14.24 -20.43
C LEU A 513 -18.82 -14.36 -21.82
N ASN A 514 -19.33 -15.25 -22.67
CA ASN A 514 -18.89 -15.39 -24.05
C ASN A 514 -19.72 -14.55 -25.03
N GLU A 515 -20.74 -13.81 -24.57
CA GLU A 515 -21.62 -12.96 -25.39
C GLU A 515 -21.56 -11.50 -24.92
N PRO A 516 -21.78 -10.52 -25.81
CA PRO A 516 -21.91 -9.12 -25.43
C PRO A 516 -23.00 -8.96 -24.36
N VAL A 517 -22.86 -8.00 -23.45
CA VAL A 517 -23.94 -7.67 -22.51
C VAL A 517 -25.02 -6.93 -23.29
N PRO A 518 -26.29 -7.40 -23.30
CA PRO A 518 -27.37 -6.69 -23.97
C PRO A 518 -27.53 -5.25 -23.45
N GLN A 519 -27.77 -4.30 -24.35
CA GLN A 519 -27.83 -2.87 -24.01
C GLN A 519 -28.95 -2.54 -23.01
N ASP A 520 -30.09 -3.23 -23.08
CA ASP A 520 -31.18 -3.10 -22.11
C ASP A 520 -30.74 -3.48 -20.69
N ILE A 521 -29.92 -4.53 -20.54
CA ILE A 521 -29.32 -4.88 -19.24
C ILE A 521 -28.36 -3.78 -18.76
N VAL A 522 -27.53 -3.23 -19.65
CA VAL A 522 -26.61 -2.12 -19.31
C VAL A 522 -27.41 -0.92 -18.79
N ASP A 523 -28.44 -0.53 -19.54
CA ASP A 523 -29.29 0.62 -19.23
C ASP A 523 -30.05 0.43 -17.91
N ASP A 524 -30.60 -0.76 -17.68
CA ASP A 524 -31.32 -1.10 -16.44
C ASP A 524 -30.41 -1.06 -15.21
N VAL A 525 -29.19 -1.60 -15.32
CA VAL A 525 -28.20 -1.59 -14.22
C VAL A 525 -27.76 -0.16 -13.89
N ILE A 526 -27.51 0.66 -14.92
CA ILE A 526 -27.16 2.08 -14.74
C ILE A 526 -28.34 2.83 -14.12
N LYS A 527 -29.55 2.65 -14.63
CA LYS A 527 -30.76 3.30 -14.10
C LYS A 527 -31.02 2.92 -12.65
N PHE A 528 -30.81 1.65 -12.30
CA PHE A 528 -30.90 1.20 -10.90
C PHE A 528 -29.84 1.87 -10.03
N SER A 529 -28.58 1.88 -10.47
CA SER A 529 -27.47 2.55 -9.78
C SER A 529 -27.77 4.04 -9.54
N ASP A 530 -28.23 4.74 -10.57
CA ASP A 530 -28.57 6.17 -10.52
C ASP A 530 -29.76 6.44 -9.58
N LYS A 531 -30.79 5.58 -9.58
CA LYS A 531 -31.89 5.66 -8.62
C LYS A 531 -31.39 5.52 -7.18
N VAL A 532 -30.60 4.49 -6.89
CA VAL A 532 -30.03 4.25 -5.55
C VAL A 532 -29.16 5.42 -5.12
N LYS A 533 -28.33 5.95 -6.02
CA LYS A 533 -27.48 7.13 -5.81
C LYS A 533 -28.29 8.34 -5.36
N VAL A 534 -29.36 8.68 -6.07
CA VAL A 534 -30.25 9.79 -5.71
C VAL A 534 -30.86 9.58 -4.32
N GLU A 535 -31.37 8.38 -4.03
CA GLU A 535 -31.99 8.06 -2.74
C GLU A 535 -31.00 8.18 -1.56
N VAL A 536 -29.77 7.65 -1.69
CA VAL A 536 -28.80 7.68 -0.60
C VAL A 536 -28.21 9.08 -0.38
N LEU A 537 -28.00 9.87 -1.44
CA LEU A 537 -27.51 11.25 -1.34
C LEU A 537 -28.58 12.14 -0.69
N ALA A 538 -29.85 11.96 -1.06
CA ALA A 538 -30.99 12.65 -0.43
C ALA A 538 -31.13 12.28 1.06
N ALA A 539 -30.76 11.05 1.43
CA ALA A 539 -30.71 10.59 2.82
C ALA A 539 -29.48 11.06 3.61
N GLY A 540 -28.62 11.92 3.03
CA GLY A 540 -27.45 12.46 3.72
C GLY A 540 -26.21 11.55 3.74
N LYS A 541 -26.22 10.41 3.04
CA LYS A 541 -25.07 9.51 2.96
C LYS A 541 -24.10 9.94 1.86
N TYR A 542 -22.83 9.55 1.97
CA TYR A 542 -21.81 9.80 0.94
C TYR A 542 -21.58 11.28 0.63
N GLN A 543 -21.90 12.18 1.56
CA GLN A 543 -21.81 13.63 1.36
C GLN A 543 -20.49 14.21 1.84
N GLY A 544 -20.12 15.39 1.34
CA GLY A 544 -19.00 16.20 1.83
C GLY A 544 -17.62 15.67 1.44
N PHE A 545 -17.55 15.05 0.26
CA PHE A 545 -16.35 14.89 -0.55
C PHE A 545 -16.44 15.84 -1.73
N ARG A 546 -15.29 16.32 -2.22
CA ARG A 546 -15.24 17.14 -3.44
C ARG A 546 -15.20 16.23 -4.65
N TYR A 547 -16.30 15.51 -4.91
CA TYR A 547 -16.33 14.51 -5.99
C TYR A 547 -15.94 15.10 -7.34
N GLU A 548 -16.37 16.32 -7.68
CA GLU A 548 -15.95 16.95 -8.93
C GLU A 548 -14.44 17.26 -9.00
N GLY A 549 -13.78 17.54 -7.88
CA GLY A 549 -12.32 17.71 -7.85
C GLY A 549 -11.57 16.38 -7.76
N GLU A 550 -12.16 15.35 -7.18
CA GLU A 550 -11.48 14.08 -6.90
C GLU A 550 -11.66 13.03 -8.01
N LEU A 551 -12.84 13.00 -8.63
CA LEU A 551 -13.23 12.04 -9.66
C LEU A 551 -13.27 12.75 -11.01
N ARG A 552 -12.56 12.21 -11.99
CA ARG A 552 -12.45 12.82 -13.32
C ARG A 552 -13.83 12.99 -13.97
N ASN A 553 -14.51 11.88 -14.25
CA ASN A 553 -15.78 11.87 -15.01
C ASN A 553 -17.06 11.97 -14.16
N HIS A 554 -17.00 12.58 -12.97
CA HIS A 554 -18.17 12.74 -12.10
C HIS A 554 -18.32 14.16 -11.58
N GLY A 555 -19.56 14.67 -11.58
CA GLY A 555 -19.91 15.95 -10.99
C GLY A 555 -20.07 15.89 -9.45
N PRO A 556 -20.44 17.01 -8.81
CA PRO A 556 -20.52 17.12 -7.35
C PRO A 556 -21.54 16.17 -6.70
N MET A 557 -22.55 15.71 -7.44
CA MET A 557 -23.58 14.76 -7.00
C MET A 557 -23.38 13.36 -7.61
N LEU A 558 -22.15 13.04 -8.03
CA LEU A 558 -21.79 11.77 -8.66
C LEU A 558 -22.57 11.49 -9.96
N GLU A 559 -23.06 12.53 -10.64
CA GLU A 559 -23.54 12.46 -12.01
C GLU A 559 -22.40 12.16 -12.97
N TRP A 560 -22.63 11.25 -13.91
CA TRP A 560 -21.65 10.90 -14.94
C TRP A 560 -21.55 12.03 -15.96
N ASP A 561 -20.33 12.45 -16.24
CA ASP A 561 -20.01 13.40 -17.30
C ASP A 561 -18.77 12.91 -18.06
N GLU A 562 -19.00 12.49 -19.30
CA GLU A 562 -17.96 11.92 -20.15
C GLU A 562 -16.94 12.99 -20.60
N GLU A 563 -17.39 14.23 -20.78
CA GLU A 563 -16.56 15.35 -21.26
C GLU A 563 -15.77 16.02 -20.13
N LYS A 564 -16.06 15.68 -18.87
CA LYS A 564 -15.40 16.21 -17.67
C LYS A 564 -13.98 15.66 -17.47
N TYR A 565 -13.09 15.85 -18.43
CA TYR A 565 -11.72 15.38 -18.32
C TYR A 565 -10.81 16.37 -17.56
N ALA A 566 -10.94 17.66 -17.88
CA ALA A 566 -9.98 18.70 -17.49
C ALA A 566 -10.17 19.30 -16.08
N SER A 567 -11.23 18.95 -15.36
CA SER A 567 -11.62 19.61 -14.09
C SER A 567 -11.28 18.82 -12.82
N GLN A 568 -10.55 17.70 -12.92
CA GLN A 568 -10.04 16.98 -11.74
C GLN A 568 -8.87 17.75 -11.11
N ASP A 569 -8.84 17.90 -9.78
CA ASP A 569 -7.73 18.53 -9.06
C ASP A 569 -6.38 17.90 -9.42
N ARG A 570 -5.29 18.67 -9.36
CA ARG A 570 -3.94 18.17 -9.63
C ARG A 570 -3.07 18.21 -8.39
N PHE A 571 -2.71 17.03 -7.90
CA PHE A 571 -1.88 16.84 -6.70
C PHE A 571 -0.46 16.40 -6.98
N HIS A 572 -0.09 16.24 -8.24
CA HIS A 572 1.22 15.75 -8.62
C HIS A 572 1.65 16.27 -9.99
N SER A 573 2.97 16.28 -10.19
CA SER A 573 3.59 16.68 -11.45
C SER A 573 4.85 15.88 -11.69
N GLN A 574 5.27 15.82 -12.94
CA GLN A 574 6.48 15.13 -13.33
C GLN A 574 7.66 16.11 -13.34
N CYS A 575 8.80 15.67 -12.82
CA CYS A 575 10.03 16.45 -12.89
C CYS A 575 10.47 16.61 -14.35
N ARG A 576 10.62 17.86 -14.82
CA ARG A 576 11.08 18.18 -16.19
C ARG A 576 12.48 17.63 -16.53
N ILE A 577 13.29 17.26 -15.53
CA ILE A 577 14.66 16.76 -15.72
C ILE A 577 14.74 15.23 -15.68
N CYS A 578 14.28 14.62 -14.58
CA CYS A 578 14.45 13.19 -14.35
C CYS A 578 13.18 12.36 -14.55
N ARG A 579 12.09 13.02 -14.95
CA ARG A 579 10.78 12.38 -15.21
C ARG A 579 10.16 11.69 -13.98
N ALA A 580 10.66 11.98 -12.77
CA ALA A 580 10.07 11.50 -11.53
C ALA A 580 8.69 12.12 -11.26
N TRP A 581 7.69 11.29 -10.97
CA TRP A 581 6.41 11.75 -10.42
C TRP A 581 6.54 12.16 -8.96
N LEU A 582 6.08 13.37 -8.65
CA LEU A 582 6.32 14.04 -7.38
C LEU A 582 5.07 14.79 -6.92
N THR A 583 4.93 14.94 -5.62
CA THR A 583 3.82 15.69 -5.03
C THR A 583 3.88 17.16 -5.42
N CYS A 584 2.72 17.76 -5.70
CA CYS A 584 2.57 19.21 -5.74
C CYS A 584 2.51 19.74 -4.32
N ARG A 585 3.60 20.36 -3.88
CA ARG A 585 3.71 21.13 -2.64
C ARG A 585 4.61 22.33 -2.88
N GLY A 586 4.08 23.55 -2.74
CA GLY A 586 4.82 24.79 -2.99
C GLY A 586 6.00 25.01 -2.04
N ASP A 587 5.98 24.36 -0.88
CA ASP A 587 7.08 24.33 0.08
C ASP A 587 8.06 23.15 -0.11
N TRP A 588 7.75 22.18 -0.99
CA TRP A 588 8.63 21.08 -1.41
C TRP A 588 9.02 21.20 -2.89
N ARG A 589 9.86 22.18 -3.17
CA ARG A 589 10.27 22.47 -4.56
C ARG A 589 11.37 21.57 -5.09
N LYS A 590 12.16 20.93 -4.24
CA LYS A 590 13.26 20.07 -4.67
C LYS A 590 12.74 18.68 -5.06
N CYS A 591 13.13 18.22 -6.25
CA CYS A 591 12.78 16.89 -6.73
C CYS A 591 13.38 15.82 -5.82
N THR A 592 12.56 14.89 -5.34
CA THR A 592 13.04 13.89 -4.38
C THR A 592 13.99 12.85 -4.98
N ALA A 593 13.94 12.66 -6.31
CA ALA A 593 14.76 11.71 -7.05
C ALA A 593 16.10 12.30 -7.53
N CYS A 594 16.10 13.46 -8.21
CA CYS A 594 17.33 14.05 -8.79
C CYS A 594 17.86 15.30 -8.07
N GLY A 595 17.09 15.88 -7.15
CA GLY A 595 17.51 17.05 -6.39
C GLY A 595 17.44 18.39 -7.13
N VAL A 596 16.94 18.46 -8.37
CA VAL A 596 16.70 19.75 -9.04
C VAL A 596 15.61 20.54 -8.31
N VAL A 597 15.78 21.85 -8.19
CA VAL A 597 14.71 22.75 -7.73
C VAL A 597 13.73 22.96 -8.88
N ARG A 598 12.47 22.56 -8.68
CA ARG A 598 11.41 22.71 -9.67
C ARG A 598 10.82 24.13 -9.64
N PRO A 599 10.32 24.62 -10.79
CA PRO A 599 9.51 25.85 -10.85
C PRO A 599 8.31 25.78 -9.91
N LEU A 600 7.81 26.93 -9.45
CA LEU A 600 6.72 26.96 -8.46
C LEU A 600 5.44 26.40 -9.07
N GLU A 601 5.14 26.73 -10.33
CA GLU A 601 3.97 26.28 -11.06
C GLU A 601 3.88 24.75 -11.18
N ASP A 602 5.03 24.05 -11.24
CA ASP A 602 5.08 22.59 -11.21
C ASP A 602 4.84 22.02 -9.80
N CYS A 603 4.98 22.84 -8.77
CA CYS A 603 4.86 22.44 -7.38
C CYS A 603 3.52 22.84 -6.76
N GLU A 604 2.71 23.65 -7.43
CA GLU A 604 1.43 24.09 -6.89
C GLU A 604 0.33 23.05 -7.09
N ILE A 605 -0.53 22.93 -6.07
CA ILE A 605 -1.77 22.17 -6.21
C ILE A 605 -2.69 22.99 -7.10
N VAL A 606 -3.22 22.34 -8.14
CA VAL A 606 -4.29 22.93 -8.95
C VAL A 606 -5.62 22.46 -8.38
N TRP A 607 -6.33 23.38 -7.74
CA TRP A 607 -7.70 23.18 -7.29
C TRP A 607 -8.63 23.59 -8.43
N ASN A 608 -8.99 22.65 -9.28
CA ASN A 608 -9.86 22.92 -10.43
C ASN A 608 -11.30 23.25 -9.99
N VAL A 609 -11.63 22.85 -8.76
CA VAL A 609 -12.85 23.23 -8.06
C VAL A 609 -12.47 24.17 -6.92
N PRO A 610 -12.97 25.41 -6.87
CA PRO A 610 -12.59 26.35 -5.82
C PRO A 610 -12.81 25.78 -4.42
N LEU A 611 -11.83 25.98 -3.54
CA LEU A 611 -11.95 25.59 -2.14
C LEU A 611 -12.99 26.47 -1.43
N THR A 612 -13.85 25.85 -0.63
CA THR A 612 -14.81 26.56 0.20
C THR A 612 -14.12 27.26 1.37
N GLU A 613 -14.79 28.24 1.98
CA GLU A 613 -14.27 28.91 3.18
C GLU A 613 -14.10 27.94 4.36
N TYR A 614 -14.96 26.92 4.45
CA TYR A 614 -14.84 25.84 5.43
C TYR A 614 -13.54 25.06 5.24
N GLU A 615 -13.22 24.69 4.00
CA GLU A 615 -12.01 23.93 3.66
C GLU A 615 -10.76 24.75 3.87
N LEU A 616 -10.72 26.00 3.41
CA LEU A 616 -9.60 26.90 3.64
C LEU A 616 -9.33 27.10 5.14
N THR A 617 -10.39 27.28 5.94
CA THR A 617 -10.28 27.36 7.40
C THR A 617 -9.72 26.09 8.03
N ARG A 618 -10.10 24.91 7.51
CA ARG A 618 -9.58 23.63 7.99
C ARG A 618 -8.13 23.42 7.58
N PHE A 619 -7.81 23.67 6.31
CA PHE A 619 -6.47 23.53 5.75
C PHE A 619 -5.47 24.48 6.41
N ALA A 620 -5.87 25.71 6.75
CA ALA A 620 -5.06 26.63 7.55
C ALA A 620 -4.61 26.04 8.90
N LYS A 621 -5.42 25.17 9.52
CA LYS A 621 -5.12 24.58 10.84
C LYS A 621 -4.21 23.36 10.79
N ILE A 622 -4.23 22.63 9.68
CA ILE A 622 -3.57 21.31 9.57
C ILE A 622 -2.34 21.32 8.66
N SER A 623 -2.26 22.31 7.76
CA SER A 623 -1.20 22.36 6.77
C SER A 623 0.13 22.68 7.47
N PRO A 624 1.23 21.99 7.11
CA PRO A 624 2.56 22.31 7.65
C PRO A 624 2.99 23.74 7.33
N SER A 625 2.52 24.28 6.20
CA SER A 625 2.67 25.67 5.80
C SER A 625 1.53 26.06 4.85
N PRO A 626 1.17 27.35 4.73
CA PRO A 626 0.19 27.79 3.73
C PRO A 626 0.55 27.36 2.29
N MET A 627 1.84 27.41 1.93
CA MET A 627 2.33 26.99 0.61
C MET A 627 2.22 25.49 0.33
N SER A 628 2.05 24.65 1.34
CA SER A 628 1.76 23.23 1.13
C SER A 628 0.36 22.98 0.54
N VAL A 629 -0.56 23.93 0.71
CA VAL A 629 -1.91 23.93 0.12
C VAL A 629 -1.93 24.70 -1.21
N GLY A 630 -1.02 25.67 -1.37
CA GLY A 630 -0.82 26.49 -2.56
C GLY A 630 -1.08 27.97 -2.31
N THR A 631 -0.82 28.80 -3.32
CA THR A 631 -1.08 30.25 -3.27
C THR A 631 -2.51 30.61 -2.90
N VAL A 632 -3.48 29.72 -3.20
CA VAL A 632 -4.89 29.89 -2.80
C VAL A 632 -5.05 30.14 -1.29
N LEU A 633 -4.32 29.40 -0.44
CA LEU A 633 -4.43 29.54 1.01
C LEU A 633 -3.66 30.78 1.50
N VAL A 634 -2.51 31.08 0.89
CA VAL A 634 -1.73 32.30 1.18
C VAL A 634 -2.58 33.54 0.92
N ASN A 635 -3.20 33.61 -0.27
CA ASN A 635 -4.03 34.74 -0.66
C ASN A 635 -5.25 34.88 0.26
N TRP A 636 -5.88 33.76 0.64
CA TRP A 636 -7.01 33.77 1.58
C TRP A 636 -6.62 34.25 2.98
N LEU A 637 -5.46 33.85 3.51
CA LEU A 637 -4.94 34.33 4.80
C LEU A 637 -4.64 35.83 4.76
N ASN A 638 -3.93 36.30 3.73
CA ASN A 638 -3.60 37.72 3.55
C ASN A 638 -4.86 38.58 3.48
N ALA A 639 -5.88 38.14 2.73
CA ALA A 639 -7.15 38.85 2.62
C ALA A 639 -7.92 38.92 3.96
N ARG A 640 -7.72 37.97 4.86
CA ARG A 640 -8.32 37.97 6.21
C ARG A 640 -7.55 38.83 7.20
N GLU A 641 -6.22 38.82 7.15
CA GLU A 641 -5.39 39.73 7.96
C GLU A 641 -5.70 41.19 7.62
N MET A 642 -5.88 41.52 6.34
CA MET A 642 -6.29 42.86 5.90
C MET A 642 -7.70 43.28 6.38
N LYS A 643 -8.58 42.33 6.67
CA LYS A 643 -9.95 42.59 7.19
C LYS A 643 -9.99 42.67 8.73
N CYS A 644 -8.91 42.28 9.40
CA CYS A 644 -8.80 42.40 10.85
C CYS A 644 -8.27 43.80 11.18
N GLU A 645 -9.13 44.82 11.12
CA GLU A 645 -8.84 46.17 11.65
C GLU A 645 -8.78 46.15 13.19
N CYS A 646 -7.86 45.37 13.76
CA CYS A 646 -7.32 45.70 15.07
C CYS A 646 -6.22 46.73 14.83
N LYS A 647 -6.44 47.98 15.26
CA LYS A 647 -5.44 49.04 15.22
C LYS A 647 -4.06 48.48 15.62
N PRO A 648 -2.99 48.68 14.83
CA PRO A 648 -1.67 48.26 15.25
C PRO A 648 -1.31 49.05 16.51
N MET A 649 -0.99 48.33 17.60
CA MET A 649 -0.19 48.94 18.66
C MET A 649 1.19 49.27 18.07
N PRO A 650 1.76 50.46 18.35
CA PRO A 650 3.04 50.87 17.76
C PRO A 650 4.15 49.87 18.08
N VAL A 651 4.92 49.52 17.05
CA VAL A 651 6.11 48.67 17.13
C VAL A 651 7.28 49.48 17.69
N GLU A 652 7.27 49.74 19.00
CA GLU A 652 8.45 50.22 19.74
C GLU A 652 8.47 49.57 21.13
N ASN A 653 8.99 48.35 21.20
CA ASN A 653 9.77 47.77 22.32
C ASN A 653 9.86 46.23 22.23
N ARG A 654 10.49 45.72 21.17
CA ARG A 654 11.22 44.44 21.27
C ARG A 654 12.67 44.66 20.87
N MET A 655 13.36 45.48 21.67
CA MET A 655 14.81 45.46 21.75
C MET A 655 15.25 44.14 22.40
N THR A 656 16.03 43.36 21.64
CA THR A 656 17.20 42.59 22.09
C THR A 656 17.20 42.00 23.50
N MET A 657 17.07 40.68 23.62
CA MET A 657 17.74 39.94 24.70
C MET A 657 18.52 38.74 24.15
N SER A 658 19.82 38.99 24.03
CA SER A 658 21.00 38.13 24.15
C SER A 658 20.77 36.64 24.43
N ILE A 659 21.29 35.81 23.53
CA ILE A 659 21.75 34.44 23.80
C ILE A 659 22.97 34.54 24.74
N LYS A 660 22.85 34.13 26.00
CA LYS A 660 24.00 33.67 26.82
C LYS A 660 23.55 32.82 28.02
N ASN A 661 24.12 31.61 28.06
CA ASN A 661 24.50 30.79 29.22
C ASN A 661 23.42 30.12 30.09
N GLY A 662 23.53 28.79 30.21
CA GLY A 662 22.84 27.96 31.18
C GLY A 662 23.17 26.46 31.06
N MET A 663 24.45 26.10 31.10
CA MET A 663 24.90 24.75 31.46
C MET A 663 24.96 24.62 32.99
N ALA A 664 24.70 23.41 33.49
CA ALA A 664 24.67 22.94 34.90
C ALA A 664 23.38 23.31 35.66
N SER A 665 22.68 22.41 36.36
CA SER A 665 23.10 21.21 37.08
C SER A 665 21.91 20.24 37.26
N LEU A 666 22.18 18.93 37.20
CA LEU A 666 21.37 17.89 37.83
C LEU A 666 22.30 16.68 38.05
N ALA A 667 22.88 16.64 39.24
CA ALA A 667 23.51 15.46 39.82
C ALA A 667 23.03 15.38 41.27
N MET A 668 22.15 14.41 41.53
CA MET A 668 22.24 13.41 42.59
C MET A 668 21.40 12.21 42.17
#